data_AF-A0A955D6Z2-F1
#
_entry.id   AF-A0A955D6Z2-F1
#
_cell.length_a   1.000
_cell.length_b   1.000
_cell.length_c   1.000
_cell.angle_alpha   90.00
_cell.angle_beta   90.00
_cell.angle_gamma   90.00
#
_symmetry.space_group_name_H-M   'P 1'
#
loop_
_entity.id
_entity.type
_entity.pdbx_description
1 polymer ?
#
loop_
_entity_poly.entity_id
_entity_poly.type
_entity_poly.pdbx_seq_one_letter_code
_entity_poly.pdbx_strand_id
1 'polypeptide(L)'
;MFSCQALRTPAVLLAVAAMAIVRPTFGRRADPPKAADAETPSRYDLGFEAGTPGAAPDGWFVTTNGWSAVLTDEQASAGVRSVQLRPDAGAPAYGVLMSTIDAAPLRGKRVSLRSMIHVVDAGAAGTGQMWLRVDRQGGAMGAFDNMGDRPVLAGPWTQATIEVDVAADAVSIAVGWIAANGAVAFIDAAELLVIGDATPEQAPSPPRALTPRELQNVEAAARLLSYLRFFVPADQSAQVEPETWGRVAVALIEQAEPAADNADLARRLESFARPLAPTLVVWAGDPAFPPPLPSIPSNATALVWWRHHGAGRLPSPHGQNIYFSRVERRPVAGTLDADQFAASFLVRPLADGVFCRFPWRVCADAKGTLPRGTPPAEFAPGSPGLVLSARNRSTRLADVALAWGVFQHFYPYFDVVPVDWDAALSTALAQAAIDPDERAFLGTLRELVAALHDGHGNVFNPAVVPMSMLPVALRWAGDDLVVVGRGPETPAEVQVGDVIVSIDGRSAAACEAEVARRISAATEGWQRWMARSAIPNDLSTGDPALIALRKPDGRTVGMPMPRIQPRPIADTTATRPENGATLAPGIVYFNLDAADSAALASAMPALERASGIVFDLRGYPGQAAYEVVQHLIDHPVQSARWNVPIVTKPDRQDIEWAEPARWNVVPKAPRLAADVVFLTDGRAISYAESIMGIVEHEHLGAIVGNTTAGTNGNVNPFQLPGGYTVTWTGMKVLKHDGSQHHGIGIAPTTRVVPTAAGIAAGRDEVLEQAVEILKANAAAP
;
A
#
# COMPACT_ATOMS: atom_id res chain seq x y z
N MET A 1 15.77 8.80 9.25
CA MET A 1 14.52 9.40 9.80
C MET A 1 13.50 9.78 8.71
N PHE A 2 13.68 9.37 7.45
CA PHE A 2 12.68 9.52 6.38
C PHE A 2 12.29 8.14 5.85
N SER A 3 11.28 7.51 6.48
CA SER A 3 10.63 6.32 5.93
C SER A 3 9.24 6.71 5.42
N CYS A 4 9.24 7.45 4.32
CA CYS A 4 8.12 7.56 3.40
C CYS A 4 8.63 7.20 1.99
N GLN A 5 9.55 6.24 1.92
CA GLN A 5 10.10 5.69 0.68
C GLN A 5 9.13 4.70 -0.01
N ALA A 6 8.00 4.37 0.62
CA ALA A 6 7.02 3.42 0.07
C ALA A 6 6.31 3.88 -1.22
N LEU A 7 6.48 5.16 -1.63
CA LEU A 7 6.05 5.66 -2.93
C LEU A 7 7.23 6.06 -3.85
N ARG A 8 8.48 5.89 -3.38
CA ARG A 8 9.69 6.28 -4.11
C ARG A 8 10.34 5.07 -4.77
N THR A 9 9.80 4.70 -5.92
CA THR A 9 10.62 4.47 -7.12
C THR A 9 9.70 4.32 -8.32
N PRO A 10 9.54 5.37 -9.15
CA PRO A 10 8.92 5.22 -10.45
C PRO A 10 9.58 4.07 -11.23
N ALA A 11 10.90 3.90 -11.14
CA ALA A 11 11.64 2.83 -11.81
C ALA A 11 11.24 1.41 -11.37
N VAL A 12 11.02 1.16 -10.07
CA VAL A 12 10.63 -0.16 -9.55
C VAL A 12 9.14 -0.43 -9.82
N LEU A 13 8.27 0.57 -9.66
CA LEU A 13 6.86 0.46 -10.05
C LEU A 13 6.70 0.28 -11.58
N LEU A 14 7.51 0.96 -12.39
CA LEU A 14 7.55 0.79 -13.85
C LEU A 14 8.11 -0.57 -14.25
N ALA A 15 9.12 -1.11 -13.55
CA ALA A 15 9.62 -2.46 -13.80
C ALA A 15 8.57 -3.53 -13.43
N VAL A 16 7.90 -3.40 -12.28
CA VAL A 16 6.79 -4.29 -11.87
C VAL A 16 5.61 -4.17 -12.85
N ALA A 17 5.26 -2.96 -13.29
CA ALA A 17 4.22 -2.74 -14.30
C ALA A 17 4.60 -3.32 -15.67
N ALA A 18 5.83 -3.07 -16.16
CA ALA A 18 6.33 -3.63 -17.42
C ALA A 18 6.36 -5.16 -17.37
N MET A 19 6.76 -5.75 -16.24
CA MET A 19 6.73 -7.19 -16.04
C MET A 19 5.30 -7.72 -16.07
N ALA A 20 4.35 -7.09 -15.36
CA ALA A 20 2.93 -7.44 -15.42
C ALA A 20 2.33 -7.39 -16.85
N ILE A 21 2.90 -6.58 -17.74
CA ILE A 21 2.40 -6.34 -19.11
C ILE A 21 2.95 -7.35 -20.14
N VAL A 22 4.15 -7.93 -19.94
CA VAL A 22 4.72 -8.89 -20.90
C VAL A 22 4.11 -10.27 -20.69
N ARG A 23 3.18 -10.63 -21.58
CA ARG A 23 2.58 -11.97 -21.69
C ARG A 23 3.06 -12.64 -22.97
N PRO A 24 3.61 -13.85 -22.93
CA PRO A 24 3.82 -14.63 -24.15
C PRO A 24 2.47 -15.01 -24.76
N THR A 25 2.34 -14.84 -26.08
CA THR A 25 1.22 -15.41 -26.84
C THR A 25 1.42 -16.92 -26.98
N PHE A 26 0.96 -17.69 -26.01
CA PHE A 26 0.62 -19.08 -26.27
C PHE A 26 -0.78 -19.09 -26.89
N GLY A 27 -0.90 -19.58 -28.12
CA GLY A 27 -2.21 -19.75 -28.75
C GLY A 27 -3.15 -20.54 -27.84
N ARG A 28 -4.45 -20.20 -27.83
CA ARG A 28 -5.52 -20.91 -27.10
C ARG A 28 -5.30 -22.42 -27.23
N ARG A 29 -4.76 -23.08 -26.20
CA ARG A 29 -4.92 -24.51 -26.02
C ARG A 29 -6.18 -24.74 -25.22
N ALA A 30 -7.02 -25.65 -25.73
CA ALA A 30 -8.13 -26.24 -25.00
C ALA A 30 -7.64 -26.90 -23.70
N ASP A 31 -8.60 -27.28 -22.85
CA ASP A 31 -8.44 -27.85 -21.50
C ASP A 31 -7.11 -28.55 -21.19
N PRO A 32 -6.57 -28.39 -19.97
CA PRO A 32 -5.29 -28.97 -19.59
C PRO A 32 -5.31 -30.49 -19.85
N PRO A 33 -4.30 -31.05 -20.56
CA PRO A 33 -4.17 -32.49 -20.64
C PRO A 33 -4.00 -33.04 -19.22
N LYS A 34 -4.65 -34.19 -18.94
CA LYS A 34 -4.36 -35.00 -17.75
C LYS A 34 -2.84 -35.13 -17.62
N ALA A 35 -2.34 -34.97 -16.39
CA ALA A 35 -0.93 -35.19 -16.05
C ALA A 35 -0.47 -36.50 -16.70
N ALA A 36 0.34 -36.38 -17.74
CA ALA A 36 1.12 -37.50 -18.24
C ALA A 36 2.35 -37.62 -17.35
N ASP A 37 2.75 -38.86 -17.05
CA ASP A 37 3.93 -39.23 -16.25
C ASP A 37 5.25 -38.83 -16.94
N ALA A 38 5.44 -37.54 -17.24
CA ALA A 38 6.74 -36.99 -17.56
C ALA A 38 7.50 -36.77 -16.24
N GLU A 39 8.66 -37.38 -16.12
CA GLU A 39 9.54 -37.26 -14.95
C GLU A 39 9.80 -35.76 -14.67
N THR A 40 9.44 -35.28 -13.48
CA THR A 40 9.66 -33.87 -13.09
C THR A 40 11.16 -33.59 -13.13
N PRO A 41 11.65 -32.71 -14.02
CA PRO A 41 13.06 -32.36 -14.05
C PRO A 41 13.45 -31.68 -12.74
N SER A 42 14.50 -32.19 -12.10
CA SER A 42 15.01 -31.66 -10.83
C SER A 42 15.78 -30.34 -10.99
N ARG A 43 16.21 -30.02 -12.22
CA ARG A 43 17.04 -28.87 -12.56
C ARG A 43 16.79 -28.39 -13.99
N TYR A 44 16.72 -27.07 -14.18
CA TYR A 44 16.84 -26.40 -15.47
C TYR A 44 18.13 -25.59 -15.47
N ASP A 45 19.03 -25.89 -16.41
CA ASP A 45 20.26 -25.15 -16.61
C ASP A 45 19.97 -23.87 -17.41
N LEU A 46 20.26 -22.73 -16.81
CA LEU A 46 20.10 -21.40 -17.38
C LEU A 46 21.45 -20.67 -17.46
N GLY A 47 22.57 -21.38 -17.27
CA GLY A 47 23.90 -20.82 -17.03
C GLY A 47 24.59 -20.18 -18.24
N PHE A 48 23.90 -20.07 -19.38
CA PHE A 48 24.39 -19.32 -20.55
C PHE A 48 25.69 -19.84 -21.22
N GLU A 49 26.05 -21.09 -20.98
CA GLU A 49 27.24 -21.72 -21.59
C GLU A 49 27.06 -22.05 -23.09
N ALA A 50 25.82 -22.16 -23.56
CA ALA A 50 25.50 -22.46 -24.95
C ALA A 50 25.27 -21.18 -25.78
N GLY A 51 25.76 -21.18 -27.04
CA GLY A 51 25.58 -20.09 -27.99
C GLY A 51 26.90 -19.53 -28.54
N THR A 52 26.83 -18.34 -29.16
CA THR A 52 27.99 -17.66 -29.78
C THR A 52 28.23 -16.31 -29.10
N PRO A 53 29.47 -15.98 -28.67
CA PRO A 53 29.78 -14.67 -28.11
C PRO A 53 29.37 -13.51 -29.04
N GLY A 54 28.83 -12.44 -28.47
CA GLY A 54 28.29 -11.29 -29.19
C GLY A 54 26.85 -11.46 -29.70
N ALA A 55 26.28 -12.67 -29.65
CA ALA A 55 24.88 -12.92 -29.97
C ALA A 55 24.00 -12.92 -28.70
N ALA A 56 22.69 -12.72 -28.88
CA ALA A 56 21.72 -12.88 -27.80
C ALA A 56 21.64 -14.36 -27.39
N PRO A 57 21.43 -14.69 -26.10
CA PRO A 57 21.28 -16.07 -25.66
C PRO A 57 20.02 -16.72 -26.26
N ASP A 58 20.13 -17.96 -26.71
CA ASP A 58 19.02 -18.68 -27.33
C ASP A 58 17.82 -18.81 -26.38
N GLY A 59 16.63 -18.41 -26.84
CA GLY A 59 15.40 -18.46 -26.02
C GLY A 59 15.25 -17.33 -25.00
N TRP A 60 16.15 -16.35 -25.00
CA TRP A 60 16.09 -15.15 -24.16
C TRP A 60 15.86 -13.90 -24.99
N PHE A 61 15.16 -12.92 -24.42
CA PHE A 61 14.92 -11.63 -25.09
C PHE A 61 14.92 -10.48 -24.09
N VAL A 62 15.27 -9.29 -24.58
CA VAL A 62 15.21 -8.05 -23.81
C VAL A 62 13.87 -7.36 -24.09
N THR A 63 13.14 -7.01 -23.03
CA THR A 63 11.80 -6.40 -23.15
C THR A 63 11.82 -4.88 -23.14
N THR A 64 12.93 -4.27 -22.71
CA THR A 64 13.07 -2.82 -22.69
C THR A 64 13.79 -2.33 -23.94
N ASN A 65 13.12 -1.49 -24.73
CA ASN A 65 13.75 -0.85 -25.90
C ASN A 65 14.98 -0.04 -25.48
N GLY A 66 16.06 -0.15 -26.27
CA GLY A 66 17.35 0.50 -25.99
C GLY A 66 18.23 -0.27 -25.01
N TRP A 67 17.95 -1.54 -24.75
CA TRP A 67 18.82 -2.42 -23.98
C TRP A 67 19.17 -3.66 -24.78
N SER A 68 20.38 -4.17 -24.56
CA SER A 68 20.92 -5.33 -25.25
C SER A 68 21.45 -6.36 -24.26
N ALA A 69 21.24 -7.64 -24.55
CA ALA A 69 21.83 -8.76 -23.82
C ALA A 69 22.63 -9.62 -24.79
N VAL A 70 23.91 -9.83 -24.50
CA VAL A 70 24.81 -10.63 -25.35
C VAL A 70 25.61 -11.62 -24.54
N LEU A 71 25.86 -12.79 -25.11
CA LEU A 71 26.83 -13.75 -24.57
C LEU A 71 28.24 -13.19 -24.68
N THR A 72 29.07 -13.44 -23.68
CA THR A 72 30.46 -13.00 -23.64
C THR A 72 31.34 -14.04 -22.96
N ASP A 73 32.57 -14.20 -23.47
CA ASP A 73 33.63 -14.97 -22.80
C ASP A 73 34.43 -14.08 -21.83
N GLU A 74 34.13 -12.77 -21.80
CA GLU A 74 34.72 -11.81 -20.87
C GLU A 74 33.89 -11.79 -19.57
N GLN A 75 34.54 -12.12 -18.45
CA GLN A 75 33.96 -12.18 -17.10
C GLN A 75 32.93 -13.30 -16.92
N ALA A 76 33.41 -14.54 -16.80
CA ALA A 76 32.63 -15.68 -16.34
C ALA A 76 32.91 -15.94 -14.84
N SER A 77 31.86 -16.22 -14.07
CA SER A 77 31.92 -16.67 -12.67
C SER A 77 32.09 -18.19 -12.56
N ALA A 78 31.56 -18.93 -13.52
CA ALA A 78 31.67 -20.37 -13.71
C ALA A 78 31.73 -20.68 -15.21
N GLY A 79 32.21 -21.87 -15.59
CA GLY A 79 32.28 -22.25 -17.00
C GLY A 79 33.13 -21.30 -17.86
N VAL A 80 32.66 -21.00 -19.07
CA VAL A 80 33.40 -20.20 -20.07
C VAL A 80 32.66 -18.90 -20.41
N ARG A 81 31.35 -18.81 -20.18
CA ARG A 81 30.51 -17.73 -20.70
C ARG A 81 29.61 -17.11 -19.64
N SER A 82 29.29 -15.84 -19.85
CA SER A 82 28.23 -15.16 -19.11
C SER A 82 27.38 -14.31 -20.07
N VAL A 83 26.28 -13.77 -19.55
CA VAL A 83 25.48 -12.77 -20.28
C VAL A 83 25.80 -11.38 -19.77
N GLN A 84 26.14 -10.48 -20.68
CA GLN A 84 26.23 -9.05 -20.42
C GLN A 84 24.92 -8.38 -20.82
N LEU A 85 24.19 -7.86 -19.83
CA LEU A 85 23.03 -6.98 -20.00
C LEU A 85 23.46 -5.52 -19.86
N ARG A 86 23.26 -4.72 -20.90
CA ARG A 86 23.77 -3.33 -20.97
C ARG A 86 22.81 -2.36 -21.67
N PRO A 87 22.82 -1.08 -21.29
CA PRO A 87 22.05 -0.04 -21.99
C PRO A 87 22.74 0.36 -23.30
N ASP A 88 21.94 0.69 -24.30
CA ASP A 88 22.37 1.44 -25.48
C ASP A 88 22.36 2.95 -25.18
N ALA A 89 22.87 3.78 -26.09
CA ALA A 89 22.87 5.23 -25.92
C ALA A 89 21.44 5.79 -25.84
N GLY A 90 21.12 6.53 -24.78
CA GLY A 90 19.79 7.12 -24.56
C GLY A 90 18.73 6.14 -24.05
N ALA A 91 19.13 4.97 -23.56
CA ALA A 91 18.24 3.96 -23.03
C ALA A 91 17.42 4.44 -21.80
N PRO A 92 16.25 3.85 -21.55
CA PRO A 92 15.54 3.98 -20.29
C PRO A 92 16.40 3.55 -19.10
N ALA A 93 16.04 3.99 -17.89
CA ALA A 93 16.84 3.76 -16.69
C ALA A 93 17.09 2.28 -16.33
N TYR A 94 16.36 1.32 -16.92
CA TYR A 94 16.52 -0.11 -16.64
C TYR A 94 16.31 -0.98 -17.87
N GLY A 95 16.95 -2.15 -17.90
CA GLY A 95 16.78 -3.18 -18.91
C GLY A 95 16.38 -4.50 -18.28
N VAL A 96 15.56 -5.28 -18.97
CA VAL A 96 15.06 -6.57 -18.48
C VAL A 96 15.32 -7.66 -19.52
N LEU A 97 16.17 -8.61 -19.16
CA LEU A 97 16.36 -9.87 -19.87
C LEU A 97 15.40 -10.91 -19.31
N MET A 98 14.71 -11.67 -20.17
CA MET A 98 13.83 -12.72 -19.70
C MET A 98 13.68 -13.91 -20.64
N SER A 99 13.19 -15.00 -20.07
CA SER A 99 12.69 -16.18 -20.78
C SER A 99 11.47 -16.74 -20.04
N THR A 100 10.86 -17.77 -20.61
CA THR A 100 9.68 -18.43 -20.05
C THR A 100 9.84 -19.94 -20.11
N ILE A 101 9.54 -20.61 -19.01
CA ILE A 101 9.59 -22.06 -18.85
C ILE A 101 8.15 -22.58 -18.75
N ASP A 102 7.86 -23.74 -19.35
CA ASP A 102 6.58 -24.43 -19.15
C ASP A 102 6.45 -24.85 -17.68
N ALA A 103 5.39 -24.39 -17.02
CA ALA A 103 5.19 -24.69 -15.61
C ALA A 103 4.63 -26.10 -15.36
N ALA A 104 4.10 -26.77 -16.40
CA ALA A 104 3.38 -28.03 -16.23
C ALA A 104 4.14 -29.11 -15.43
N PRO A 105 5.45 -29.35 -15.65
CA PRO A 105 6.22 -30.34 -14.87
C PRO A 105 6.49 -29.93 -13.42
N LEU A 106 6.36 -28.63 -13.12
CA LEU A 106 6.73 -28.00 -11.86
C LEU A 106 5.52 -27.66 -10.97
N ARG A 107 4.29 -27.86 -11.45
CA ARG A 107 3.07 -27.61 -10.69
C ARG A 107 3.09 -28.30 -9.32
N GLY A 108 2.78 -27.56 -8.27
CA GLY A 108 2.78 -28.06 -6.89
C GLY A 108 4.18 -28.27 -6.31
N LYS A 109 5.24 -27.79 -6.96
CA LYS A 109 6.61 -27.83 -6.45
C LYS A 109 7.05 -26.45 -5.95
N ARG A 110 7.98 -26.47 -5.01
CA ARG A 110 8.76 -25.30 -4.60
C ARG A 110 10.05 -25.27 -5.42
N VAL A 111 10.35 -24.12 -6.01
CA VAL A 111 11.51 -23.93 -6.88
C VAL A 111 12.44 -22.85 -6.36
N SER A 112 13.74 -23.01 -6.59
CA SER A 112 14.80 -22.04 -6.28
C SER A 112 15.47 -21.61 -7.58
N LEU A 113 15.34 -20.34 -7.94
CA LEU A 113 16.16 -19.70 -8.96
C LEU A 113 17.44 -19.17 -8.31
N ARG A 114 18.60 -19.56 -8.83
CA ARG A 114 19.92 -19.13 -8.35
C ARG A 114 20.72 -18.58 -9.51
N SER A 115 21.55 -17.59 -9.25
CA SER A 115 22.45 -17.00 -10.26
C SER A 115 23.55 -16.20 -9.60
N MET A 116 24.71 -16.13 -10.24
CA MET A 116 25.76 -15.19 -9.94
C MET A 116 25.51 -13.90 -10.73
N ILE A 117 25.58 -12.75 -10.05
CA ILE A 117 25.40 -11.43 -10.65
C ILE A 117 26.60 -10.56 -10.30
N HIS A 118 27.19 -9.92 -11.31
CA HIS A 118 28.25 -8.95 -11.16
C HIS A 118 27.84 -7.64 -11.82
N VAL A 119 27.87 -6.55 -11.05
CA VAL A 119 27.44 -5.22 -11.53
C VAL A 119 28.68 -4.35 -11.69
N VAL A 120 28.91 -3.86 -12.91
CA VAL A 120 30.05 -3.02 -13.27
C VAL A 120 29.69 -1.54 -13.16
N ASP A 121 30.62 -0.78 -12.59
CA ASP A 121 30.55 0.63 -12.21
C ASP A 121 29.87 1.55 -13.24
N ALA A 122 28.73 2.12 -12.86
CA ALA A 122 27.96 3.13 -13.59
C ALA A 122 27.71 4.40 -12.75
N GLY A 123 28.48 4.60 -11.68
CA GLY A 123 28.22 5.61 -10.64
C GLY A 123 27.45 5.03 -9.44
N ALA A 124 27.39 5.79 -8.33
CA ALA A 124 27.05 5.34 -6.97
C ALA A 124 25.62 4.77 -6.73
N ALA A 125 24.86 4.46 -7.76
CA ALA A 125 23.47 3.97 -7.65
C ALA A 125 23.08 2.84 -8.62
N GLY A 126 24.02 2.29 -9.41
CA GLY A 126 23.75 1.16 -10.31
C GLY A 126 23.39 -0.14 -9.57
N THR A 127 22.41 -0.89 -10.07
CA THR A 127 21.95 -2.15 -9.44
C THR A 127 21.66 -3.26 -10.44
N GLY A 128 21.93 -4.50 -10.04
CA GLY A 128 21.51 -5.73 -10.72
C GLY A 128 20.51 -6.52 -9.87
N GLN A 129 19.53 -7.14 -10.50
CA GLN A 129 18.49 -7.93 -9.83
C GLN A 129 18.18 -9.19 -10.65
N MET A 130 17.58 -10.17 -9.98
CA MET A 130 16.96 -11.33 -10.60
C MET A 130 15.47 -11.30 -10.29
N TRP A 131 14.65 -11.89 -11.16
CA TRP A 131 13.21 -11.99 -10.92
C TRP A 131 12.64 -13.32 -11.41
N LEU A 132 11.55 -13.73 -10.77
CA LEU A 132 10.76 -14.89 -11.12
C LEU A 132 9.28 -14.59 -10.89
N ARG A 133 8.44 -15.00 -11.85
CA ARG A 133 6.98 -14.97 -11.74
C ARG A 133 6.36 -16.29 -12.17
N VAL A 134 5.38 -16.76 -11.40
CA VAL A 134 4.50 -17.86 -11.82
C VAL A 134 3.26 -17.27 -12.48
N ASP A 135 3.01 -17.61 -13.74
CA ASP A 135 1.79 -17.24 -14.47
C ASP A 135 0.75 -18.35 -14.32
N ARG A 136 -0.48 -18.01 -13.92
CA ARG A 136 -1.58 -18.96 -13.69
C ARG A 136 -2.60 -18.93 -14.82
N GLN A 137 -3.50 -19.90 -14.83
CA GLN A 137 -4.63 -19.96 -15.75
C GLN A 137 -5.48 -18.66 -15.69
N GLY A 138 -6.10 -18.28 -16.81
CA GLY A 138 -6.92 -17.06 -16.89
C GLY A 138 -6.12 -15.75 -16.89
N GLY A 139 -4.78 -15.81 -16.93
CA GLY A 139 -3.92 -14.64 -16.90
C GLY A 139 -3.73 -14.04 -15.51
N ALA A 140 -4.07 -14.79 -14.45
CA ALA A 140 -3.76 -14.43 -13.07
C ALA A 140 -2.25 -14.57 -12.78
N MET A 141 -1.71 -13.70 -11.94
CA MET A 141 -0.34 -13.79 -11.46
C MET A 141 -0.30 -14.64 -10.18
N GLY A 142 0.62 -15.60 -10.11
CA GLY A 142 0.96 -16.37 -8.92
C GLY A 142 2.09 -15.74 -8.13
N ALA A 143 2.97 -16.57 -7.55
CA ALA A 143 4.14 -16.08 -6.83
C ALA A 143 5.03 -15.19 -7.70
N PHE A 144 5.52 -14.09 -7.13
CA PHE A 144 6.35 -13.11 -7.80
C PHE A 144 7.40 -12.55 -6.84
N ASP A 145 8.64 -12.49 -7.30
CA ASP A 145 9.76 -11.87 -6.60
C ASP A 145 10.72 -11.28 -7.63
N ASN A 146 11.16 -10.05 -7.41
CA ASN A 146 12.07 -9.33 -8.32
C ASN A 146 13.33 -8.79 -7.65
N MET A 147 13.60 -9.18 -6.39
CA MET A 147 14.70 -8.65 -5.58
C MET A 147 14.74 -7.11 -5.48
N GLY A 148 13.60 -6.44 -5.65
CA GLY A 148 13.49 -4.98 -5.58
C GLY A 148 14.00 -4.40 -4.26
N ASP A 149 13.82 -5.15 -3.17
CA ASP A 149 14.20 -4.82 -1.80
C ASP A 149 15.63 -5.24 -1.43
N ARG A 150 16.26 -6.07 -2.27
CA ARG A 150 17.60 -6.64 -2.05
C ARG A 150 18.43 -6.69 -3.35
N PRO A 151 18.61 -5.55 -4.04
CA PRO A 151 19.39 -5.53 -5.27
C PRO A 151 20.86 -5.90 -5.01
N VAL A 152 21.50 -6.49 -6.00
CA VAL A 152 22.95 -6.63 -6.06
C VAL A 152 23.54 -5.27 -6.44
N LEU A 153 24.42 -4.74 -5.60
CA LEU A 153 25.10 -3.48 -5.83
C LEU A 153 26.37 -3.68 -6.66
N ALA A 154 26.90 -2.59 -7.22
CA ALA A 154 28.21 -2.59 -7.87
C ALA A 154 29.29 -3.19 -6.97
N GLY A 155 30.05 -4.15 -7.49
CA GLY A 155 30.98 -4.94 -6.69
C GLY A 155 31.25 -6.32 -7.27
N PRO A 156 31.97 -7.20 -6.57
CA PRO A 156 32.31 -8.54 -7.06
C PRO A 156 31.07 -9.40 -7.30
N TRP A 157 31.26 -10.53 -7.99
CA TRP A 157 30.22 -11.54 -8.18
C TRP A 157 29.52 -11.88 -6.86
N THR A 158 28.19 -11.73 -6.87
CA THR A 158 27.32 -11.99 -5.72
C THR A 158 26.30 -13.04 -6.12
N GLN A 159 26.15 -14.08 -5.31
CA GLN A 159 25.11 -15.08 -5.51
C GLN A 159 23.75 -14.52 -5.08
N ALA A 160 22.78 -14.58 -6.00
CA ALA A 160 21.39 -14.22 -5.77
C ALA A 160 20.52 -15.48 -5.70
N THR A 161 19.43 -15.44 -4.94
CA THR A 161 18.47 -16.54 -4.84
C THR A 161 17.04 -16.01 -4.68
N ILE A 162 16.12 -16.63 -5.42
CA ILE A 162 14.67 -16.48 -5.28
C ILE A 162 14.09 -17.87 -5.05
N GLU A 163 13.19 -17.99 -4.08
CA GLU A 163 12.42 -19.22 -3.85
C GLU A 163 10.93 -18.91 -3.93
N VAL A 164 10.20 -19.71 -4.71
CA VAL A 164 8.74 -19.57 -4.82
C VAL A 164 8.04 -20.92 -4.91
N ASP A 165 6.76 -20.92 -4.60
CA ASP A 165 5.85 -22.04 -4.83
C ASP A 165 5.20 -21.92 -6.22
N VAL A 166 5.24 -23.00 -7.00
CA VAL A 166 4.59 -23.10 -8.31
C VAL A 166 3.18 -23.61 -8.11
N ALA A 167 2.19 -22.76 -8.39
CA ALA A 167 0.78 -23.09 -8.20
C ALA A 167 0.33 -24.31 -9.02
N ALA A 168 -0.67 -25.04 -8.53
CA ALA A 168 -1.20 -26.24 -9.18
C ALA A 168 -1.82 -25.95 -10.57
N ASP A 169 -2.29 -24.72 -10.80
CA ASP A 169 -2.88 -24.20 -12.05
C ASP A 169 -1.89 -23.30 -12.83
N ALA A 170 -0.58 -23.38 -12.53
CA ALA A 170 0.44 -22.62 -13.25
C ALA A 170 0.51 -23.01 -14.73
N VAL A 171 0.63 -22.02 -15.60
CA VAL A 171 0.77 -22.16 -17.06
C VAL A 171 2.23 -21.99 -17.45
N SER A 172 2.91 -20.97 -16.93
CA SER A 172 4.32 -20.71 -17.23
C SER A 172 5.05 -20.11 -16.03
N ILE A 173 6.38 -20.21 -16.04
CA ILE A 173 7.26 -19.51 -15.11
C ILE A 173 8.12 -18.54 -15.93
N ALA A 174 7.92 -17.25 -15.72
CA ALA A 174 8.79 -16.22 -16.27
C ALA A 174 9.99 -16.03 -15.34
N VAL A 175 11.19 -16.02 -15.90
CA VAL A 175 12.45 -15.81 -15.17
C VAL A 175 13.30 -14.79 -15.90
N GLY A 176 14.11 -14.03 -15.16
CA GLY A 176 14.98 -13.06 -15.80
C GLY A 176 15.84 -12.23 -14.86
N TRP A 177 16.51 -11.24 -15.43
CA TRP A 177 17.40 -10.32 -14.73
C TRP A 177 17.13 -8.88 -15.15
N ILE A 178 17.38 -7.98 -14.21
CA ILE A 178 17.20 -6.54 -14.37
C ILE A 178 18.55 -5.89 -14.12
N ALA A 179 18.94 -4.97 -15.01
CA ALA A 179 19.98 -3.99 -14.74
C ALA A 179 19.32 -2.61 -14.69
N ALA A 180 19.63 -1.81 -13.68
CA ALA A 180 18.99 -0.51 -13.46
C ALA A 180 19.98 0.60 -13.15
N ASN A 181 19.50 1.84 -13.29
CA ASN A 181 20.25 3.09 -13.19
C ASN A 181 21.45 3.14 -14.13
N GLY A 182 21.27 2.64 -15.36
CA GLY A 182 22.31 2.63 -16.40
C GLY A 182 23.45 1.63 -16.16
N ALA A 183 23.30 0.72 -15.19
CA ALA A 183 24.33 -0.28 -14.88
C ALA A 183 24.51 -1.30 -16.01
N VAL A 184 25.73 -1.82 -16.11
CA VAL A 184 26.03 -3.05 -16.86
C VAL A 184 26.06 -4.20 -15.87
N ALA A 185 25.27 -5.25 -16.14
CA ALA A 185 25.23 -6.45 -15.30
C ALA A 185 25.70 -7.67 -16.10
N PHE A 186 26.63 -8.41 -15.50
CA PHE A 186 27.03 -9.74 -15.95
C PHE A 186 26.27 -10.78 -15.13
N ILE A 187 25.74 -11.78 -15.81
CA ILE A 187 24.85 -12.80 -15.26
C ILE A 187 25.40 -14.16 -15.66
N ASP A 188 25.54 -15.05 -14.68
CA ASP A 188 26.15 -16.35 -14.89
C ASP A 188 25.66 -17.38 -13.85
N ALA A 189 26.03 -18.65 -14.03
CA ALA A 189 25.75 -19.79 -13.17
C ALA A 189 24.26 -19.88 -12.78
N ALA A 190 23.39 -19.51 -13.72
CA ALA A 190 21.97 -19.44 -13.48
C ALA A 190 21.31 -20.82 -13.58
N GLU A 191 20.44 -21.14 -12.63
CA GLU A 191 19.72 -22.42 -12.61
C GLU A 191 18.40 -22.29 -11.87
N LEU A 192 17.41 -23.09 -12.29
CA LEU A 192 16.16 -23.29 -11.57
C LEU A 192 16.12 -24.72 -11.01
N LEU A 193 16.04 -24.86 -9.69
CA LEU A 193 16.08 -26.13 -8.97
C LEU A 193 14.72 -26.42 -8.33
N VAL A 194 14.29 -27.69 -8.35
CA VAL A 194 13.18 -28.15 -7.50
C VAL A 194 13.73 -28.43 -6.10
N ILE A 195 13.23 -27.71 -5.10
CA ILE A 195 13.73 -27.79 -3.71
C ILE A 195 12.73 -28.44 -2.74
N GLY A 196 11.52 -28.76 -3.20
CA GLY A 196 10.51 -29.45 -2.41
C GLY A 196 9.12 -29.38 -3.02
N ASP A 197 8.11 -29.73 -2.22
CA ASP A 197 6.71 -29.51 -2.57
C ASP A 197 6.28 -28.09 -2.19
N ALA A 198 5.35 -27.53 -2.97
CA ALA A 198 4.75 -26.23 -2.70
C ALA A 198 3.94 -26.26 -1.39
N THR A 199 3.83 -25.12 -0.72
CA THR A 199 2.90 -24.95 0.39
C THR A 199 1.48 -25.23 -0.10
N PRO A 200 0.68 -26.06 0.59
CA PRO A 200 -0.70 -26.30 0.20
C PRO A 200 -1.50 -25.00 0.13
N GLU A 201 -2.35 -24.87 -0.91
CA GLU A 201 -3.32 -23.77 -1.03
C GLU A 201 -4.69 -24.23 -0.51
N GLN A 202 -5.37 -23.36 0.24
CA GLN A 202 -6.72 -23.59 0.70
C GLN A 202 -7.68 -23.84 -0.48
N ALA A 203 -8.52 -24.87 -0.37
CA ALA A 203 -9.51 -25.16 -1.41
C ALA A 203 -10.49 -23.98 -1.60
N PRO A 204 -10.87 -23.64 -2.84
CA PRO A 204 -11.86 -22.59 -3.09
C PRO A 204 -13.23 -22.97 -2.53
N SER A 205 -14.04 -21.97 -2.19
CA SER A 205 -15.42 -22.14 -1.71
C SER A 205 -16.32 -21.13 -2.42
N PRO A 206 -17.49 -21.55 -2.95
CA PRO A 206 -18.35 -20.68 -3.72
C PRO A 206 -18.91 -19.51 -2.87
N PRO A 207 -19.19 -18.35 -3.51
CA PRO A 207 -19.89 -17.25 -2.86
C PRO A 207 -21.32 -17.66 -2.45
N ARG A 208 -21.77 -17.15 -1.30
CA ARG A 208 -23.13 -17.35 -0.79
C ARG A 208 -23.47 -16.26 0.22
N ALA A 209 -24.67 -15.70 0.11
CA ALA A 209 -25.18 -14.73 1.06
C ALA A 209 -25.26 -15.30 2.48
N LEU A 210 -24.88 -14.48 3.46
CA LEU A 210 -25.14 -14.76 4.87
C LEU A 210 -26.62 -14.53 5.16
N THR A 211 -27.23 -15.44 5.91
CA THR A 211 -28.51 -15.15 6.58
C THR A 211 -28.29 -14.11 7.68
N PRO A 212 -29.34 -13.42 8.18
CA PRO A 212 -29.21 -12.49 9.30
C PRO A 212 -28.56 -13.13 10.54
N ARG A 213 -28.84 -14.41 10.80
CA ARG A 213 -28.24 -15.17 11.89
C ARG A 213 -26.75 -15.40 11.68
N GLU A 214 -26.37 -15.87 10.50
CA GLU A 214 -24.97 -16.12 10.16
C GLU A 214 -24.15 -14.83 10.18
N LEU A 215 -24.72 -13.71 9.76
CA LEU A 215 -24.07 -12.40 9.85
C LEU A 215 -23.76 -12.02 11.31
N GLN A 216 -24.75 -12.12 12.21
CA GLN A 216 -24.54 -11.89 13.65
C GLN A 216 -23.46 -12.82 14.24
N ASN A 217 -23.45 -14.09 13.83
CA ASN A 217 -22.45 -15.06 14.28
C ASN A 217 -21.03 -14.65 13.86
N VAL A 218 -20.84 -14.23 12.60
CA VAL A 218 -19.53 -13.84 12.07
C VAL A 218 -19.08 -12.49 12.64
N GLU A 219 -19.99 -11.56 12.91
CA GLU A 219 -19.69 -10.32 13.64
C GLU A 219 -19.18 -10.60 15.06
N ALA A 220 -19.82 -11.53 15.78
CA ALA A 220 -19.37 -11.96 17.10
C ALA A 220 -17.97 -12.57 17.05
N ALA A 221 -17.69 -13.40 16.03
CA ALA A 221 -16.37 -13.96 15.79
C ALA A 221 -15.33 -12.88 15.50
N ALA A 222 -15.64 -11.87 14.68
CA ALA A 222 -14.74 -10.77 14.36
C ALA A 222 -14.36 -9.95 15.60
N ARG A 223 -15.34 -9.62 16.46
CA ARG A 223 -15.09 -8.93 17.73
C ARG A 223 -14.23 -9.79 18.66
N LEU A 224 -14.55 -11.07 18.84
CA LEU A 224 -13.77 -11.96 19.69
C LEU A 224 -12.33 -12.13 19.19
N LEU A 225 -12.14 -12.25 17.88
CA LEU A 225 -10.82 -12.35 17.24
C LEU A 225 -9.95 -11.15 17.60
N SER A 226 -10.50 -9.94 17.51
CA SER A 226 -9.78 -8.70 17.81
C SER A 226 -9.34 -8.64 19.28
N TYR A 227 -10.20 -9.06 20.21
CA TYR A 227 -9.86 -9.15 21.65
C TYR A 227 -8.78 -10.19 21.92
N LEU A 228 -8.91 -11.37 21.33
CA LEU A 228 -7.95 -12.47 21.50
C LEU A 228 -6.57 -12.09 20.96
N ARG A 229 -6.51 -11.43 19.80
CA ARG A 229 -5.28 -11.05 19.12
C ARG A 229 -4.53 -9.92 19.82
N PHE A 230 -5.25 -8.87 20.23
CA PHE A 230 -4.61 -7.65 20.70
C PHE A 230 -4.65 -7.48 22.21
N PHE A 231 -5.64 -8.03 22.92
CA PHE A 231 -5.83 -7.68 24.33
C PHE A 231 -5.69 -8.86 25.30
N VAL A 232 -5.52 -10.09 24.81
CA VAL A 232 -5.24 -11.25 25.66
C VAL A 232 -3.76 -11.63 25.55
N PRO A 233 -2.93 -11.32 26.57
CA PRO A 233 -1.48 -11.57 26.58
C PRO A 233 -1.13 -12.98 27.11
N ALA A 234 -2.03 -13.96 26.98
CA ALA A 234 -1.71 -15.34 27.35
C ALA A 234 -0.57 -15.85 26.45
N ASP A 235 0.36 -16.67 26.95
CA ASP A 235 1.49 -17.13 26.13
C ASP A 235 1.00 -17.88 24.88
N GLN A 236 -0.12 -18.61 25.00
CA GLN A 236 -0.73 -19.38 23.92
C GLN A 236 -1.23 -18.50 22.77
N SER A 237 -1.73 -17.29 23.04
CA SER A 237 -2.13 -16.31 22.02
C SER A 237 -0.95 -15.41 21.61
N ALA A 238 -0.13 -14.99 22.57
CA ALA A 238 0.98 -14.07 22.33
C ALA A 238 2.10 -14.67 21.47
N GLN A 239 2.29 -15.99 21.52
CA GLN A 239 3.26 -16.71 20.69
C GLN A 239 2.73 -17.08 19.30
N VAL A 240 1.45 -16.83 18.99
CA VAL A 240 0.96 -16.98 17.61
C VAL A 240 1.66 -15.95 16.73
N GLU A 241 2.34 -16.43 15.68
CA GLU A 241 3.06 -15.57 14.74
C GLU A 241 2.08 -14.65 13.99
N PRO A 242 2.49 -13.40 13.66
CA PRO A 242 1.63 -12.41 12.98
C PRO A 242 0.92 -12.96 11.73
N GLU A 243 1.60 -13.78 10.94
CA GLU A 243 1.14 -14.38 9.68
C GLU A 243 0.14 -15.52 9.92
N THR A 244 0.21 -16.17 11.08
CA THR A 244 -0.65 -17.30 11.46
C THR A 244 -2.05 -16.86 11.90
N TRP A 245 -2.23 -15.58 12.27
CA TRP A 245 -3.55 -15.04 12.67
C TRP A 245 -4.60 -15.14 11.56
N GLY A 246 -4.20 -15.22 10.29
CA GLY A 246 -5.09 -15.54 9.19
C GLY A 246 -5.82 -16.87 9.36
N ARG A 247 -5.07 -17.91 9.72
CA ARG A 247 -5.60 -19.26 9.92
C ARG A 247 -6.47 -19.33 11.16
N VAL A 248 -6.09 -18.63 12.22
CA VAL A 248 -6.92 -18.48 13.42
C VAL A 248 -8.26 -17.83 13.08
N ALA A 249 -8.23 -16.77 12.27
CA ALA A 249 -9.44 -16.04 11.85
C ALA A 249 -10.37 -16.91 10.99
N VAL A 250 -9.84 -17.60 9.99
CA VAL A 250 -10.60 -18.54 9.15
C VAL A 250 -11.26 -19.63 9.99
N ALA A 251 -10.49 -20.30 10.85
CA ALA A 251 -11.00 -21.39 11.67
C ALA A 251 -12.07 -20.90 12.67
N LEU A 252 -11.90 -19.72 13.26
CA LEU A 252 -12.89 -19.12 14.15
C LEU A 252 -14.20 -18.80 13.43
N ILE A 253 -14.13 -18.26 12.21
CA ILE A 253 -15.31 -17.95 11.38
C ILE A 253 -16.05 -19.23 11.00
N GLU A 254 -15.34 -20.26 10.58
CA GLU A 254 -15.93 -21.56 10.22
C GLU A 254 -16.60 -22.24 11.41
N GLN A 255 -16.10 -22.02 12.64
CA GLN A 255 -16.77 -22.47 13.86
C GLN A 255 -18.03 -21.66 14.17
N ALA A 256 -17.99 -20.34 13.96
CA ALA A 256 -19.05 -19.43 14.38
C ALA A 256 -20.24 -19.40 13.42
N GLU A 257 -19.99 -19.28 12.11
CA GLU A 257 -21.01 -19.09 11.08
C GLU A 257 -22.22 -20.04 11.22
N PRO A 258 -22.06 -21.37 11.35
CA PRO A 258 -23.18 -22.31 11.36
C PRO A 258 -23.95 -22.36 12.68
N ALA A 259 -23.63 -21.53 13.68
CA ALA A 259 -24.26 -21.59 14.99
C ALA A 259 -25.77 -21.28 14.93
N ALA A 260 -26.58 -22.21 15.43
CA ALA A 260 -28.03 -22.15 15.28
C ALA A 260 -28.69 -21.05 16.12
N ASP A 261 -28.14 -20.79 17.31
CA ASP A 261 -28.65 -19.83 18.28
C ASP A 261 -27.53 -19.28 19.17
N ASN A 262 -27.85 -18.33 20.05
CA ASN A 262 -26.86 -17.66 20.90
C ASN A 262 -26.11 -18.61 21.82
N ALA A 263 -26.77 -19.65 22.36
CA ALA A 263 -26.13 -20.62 23.24
C ALA A 263 -25.16 -21.52 22.47
N ASP A 264 -25.52 -21.93 21.25
CA ASP A 264 -24.61 -22.66 20.35
C ASP A 264 -23.41 -21.80 19.93
N LEU A 265 -23.65 -20.54 19.58
CA LEU A 265 -22.59 -19.60 19.21
C LEU A 265 -21.61 -19.41 20.37
N ALA A 266 -22.10 -19.11 21.57
CA ALA A 266 -21.26 -18.91 22.74
C ALA A 266 -20.39 -20.15 23.04
N ARG A 267 -20.98 -21.35 23.00
CA ARG A 267 -20.27 -22.61 23.21
C ARG A 267 -19.18 -22.85 22.17
N ARG A 268 -19.44 -22.59 20.88
CA ARG A 268 -18.47 -22.74 19.78
C ARG A 268 -17.31 -21.76 19.92
N LEU A 269 -17.62 -20.49 20.15
CA LEU A 269 -16.63 -19.43 20.34
C LEU A 269 -15.75 -19.68 21.58
N GLU A 270 -16.35 -20.06 22.72
CA GLU A 270 -15.59 -20.40 23.92
C GLU A 270 -14.70 -21.63 23.69
N SER A 271 -15.23 -22.69 23.07
CA SER A 271 -14.48 -23.91 22.80
C SER A 271 -13.26 -23.63 21.90
N PHE A 272 -13.40 -22.75 20.92
CA PHE A 272 -12.29 -22.34 20.05
C PHE A 272 -11.26 -21.48 20.78
N ALA A 273 -11.71 -20.50 21.57
CA ALA A 273 -10.82 -19.54 22.22
C ALA A 273 -10.06 -20.13 23.41
N ARG A 274 -10.64 -21.09 24.14
CA ARG A 274 -10.08 -21.64 25.39
C ARG A 274 -8.65 -22.18 25.27
N PRO A 275 -8.23 -22.92 24.22
CA PRO A 275 -6.84 -23.31 24.03
C PRO A 275 -5.85 -22.15 23.89
N LEU A 276 -6.29 -21.02 23.33
CA LEU A 276 -5.49 -19.81 23.11
C LEU A 276 -5.57 -18.82 24.28
N ALA A 277 -6.66 -18.85 25.04
CA ALA A 277 -6.94 -17.98 26.18
C ALA A 277 -7.73 -18.74 27.26
N PRO A 278 -7.04 -19.50 28.15
CA PRO A 278 -7.70 -20.44 29.07
C PRO A 278 -8.71 -19.85 30.07
N THR A 279 -8.63 -18.55 30.37
CA THR A 279 -9.56 -17.85 31.29
C THR A 279 -10.59 -16.98 30.57
N LEU A 280 -10.57 -16.97 29.24
CA LEU A 280 -11.61 -16.36 28.45
C LEU A 280 -12.86 -17.25 28.50
N VAL A 281 -14.01 -16.63 28.76
CA VAL A 281 -15.31 -17.30 28.72
C VAL A 281 -16.25 -16.54 27.80
N VAL A 282 -17.12 -17.27 27.10
CA VAL A 282 -18.18 -16.71 26.24
C VAL A 282 -19.50 -17.31 26.71
N TRP A 283 -20.56 -16.50 26.83
CA TRP A 283 -21.87 -16.97 27.24
C TRP A 283 -22.98 -16.25 26.48
N ALA A 284 -24.15 -16.89 26.44
CA ALA A 284 -25.39 -16.29 26.00
C ALA A 284 -26.22 -15.86 27.21
N GLY A 285 -26.89 -14.72 27.13
CA GLY A 285 -27.78 -14.24 28.18
C GLY A 285 -27.60 -12.75 28.49
N ASP A 286 -27.67 -12.40 29.76
CA ASP A 286 -27.63 -11.02 30.26
C ASP A 286 -26.21 -10.68 30.77
N PRO A 287 -25.61 -9.54 30.36
CA PRO A 287 -24.29 -9.13 30.81
C PRO A 287 -24.22 -8.82 32.32
N ALA A 288 -25.35 -8.56 32.97
CA ALA A 288 -25.43 -8.35 34.42
C ALA A 288 -25.18 -9.63 35.23
N PHE A 289 -25.28 -10.81 34.59
CA PHE A 289 -25.07 -12.11 35.22
C PHE A 289 -23.94 -12.90 34.54
N PRO A 290 -22.69 -12.40 34.57
CA PRO A 290 -21.57 -13.11 33.98
C PRO A 290 -21.29 -14.42 34.74
N PRO A 291 -20.72 -15.45 34.09
CA PRO A 291 -20.16 -16.61 34.77
C PRO A 291 -19.20 -16.19 35.89
N PRO A 292 -19.03 -16.96 36.97
CA PRO A 292 -18.13 -16.59 38.07
C PRO A 292 -16.69 -16.40 37.60
N LEU A 293 -15.93 -15.53 38.29
CA LEU A 293 -14.50 -15.36 38.03
C LEU A 293 -13.75 -16.67 38.32
N PRO A 294 -12.67 -16.99 37.59
CA PRO A 294 -11.81 -18.12 37.93
C PRO A 294 -11.12 -17.88 39.28
N SER A 295 -10.61 -18.94 39.90
CA SER A 295 -9.82 -18.82 41.13
C SER A 295 -8.49 -18.09 40.85
N ILE A 296 -8.05 -17.26 41.80
CA ILE A 296 -6.74 -16.59 41.75
C ILE A 296 -5.65 -17.66 41.79
N PRO A 297 -4.73 -17.74 40.81
CA PRO A 297 -3.64 -18.70 40.85
C PRO A 297 -2.70 -18.43 42.04
N SER A 298 -2.54 -19.41 42.93
CA SER A 298 -1.75 -19.26 44.16
C SER A 298 -0.26 -19.03 43.93
N ASN A 299 0.25 -19.42 42.76
CA ASN A 299 1.63 -19.25 42.31
C ASN A 299 1.86 -18.01 41.43
N ALA A 300 0.85 -17.15 41.24
CA ALA A 300 1.02 -15.92 40.47
C ALA A 300 2.02 -14.96 41.16
N THR A 301 3.04 -14.53 40.44
CA THR A 301 4.06 -13.57 40.93
C THR A 301 4.09 -12.27 40.12
N ALA A 302 3.31 -12.19 39.04
CA ALA A 302 3.20 -11.01 38.20
C ALA A 302 1.84 -10.92 37.51
N LEU A 303 1.50 -9.72 37.04
CA LEU A 303 0.49 -9.46 36.02
C LEU A 303 1.18 -9.05 34.73
N VAL A 304 0.68 -9.52 33.59
CA VAL A 304 1.16 -9.14 32.26
C VAL A 304 0.02 -8.59 31.39
N TRP A 305 0.32 -7.64 30.50
CA TRP A 305 -0.66 -7.04 29.57
C TRP A 305 0.00 -6.50 28.31
N TRP A 306 -0.79 -6.33 27.27
CA TRP A 306 -0.33 -5.68 26.04
C TRP A 306 -0.27 -4.16 26.21
N ARG A 307 0.83 -3.57 25.75
CA ARG A 307 0.95 -2.13 25.49
C ARG A 307 1.34 -1.94 24.04
N HIS A 308 0.43 -1.37 23.27
CA HIS A 308 0.61 -1.11 21.85
C HIS A 308 0.94 0.36 21.64
N HIS A 309 2.05 0.67 20.97
CA HIS A 309 2.36 2.00 20.45
C HIS A 309 1.97 2.00 18.97
N GLY A 310 0.73 2.42 18.67
CA GLY A 310 0.05 2.14 17.41
C GLY A 310 -0.24 0.65 17.23
N ALA A 311 -0.75 0.26 16.04
CA ALA A 311 -0.95 -1.15 15.73
C ALA A 311 0.40 -1.82 15.40
N GLY A 312 0.98 -2.51 16.38
CA GLY A 312 2.21 -3.29 16.21
C GLY A 312 1.94 -4.79 15.99
N ARG A 313 3.01 -5.54 15.67
CA ARG A 313 2.95 -7.00 15.36
C ARG A 313 1.94 -7.37 14.27
N LEU A 314 1.73 -6.49 13.32
CA LEU A 314 1.03 -6.81 12.08
C LEU A 314 2.03 -7.42 11.09
N PRO A 315 1.63 -8.39 10.26
CA PRO A 315 2.46 -8.84 9.14
C PRO A 315 2.63 -7.64 8.20
N SER A 316 3.82 -7.05 8.20
CA SER A 316 4.10 -5.78 7.51
C SER A 316 5.04 -6.06 6.34
N PRO A 317 4.78 -5.48 5.15
CA PRO A 317 5.73 -5.55 4.03
C PRO A 317 7.01 -4.72 4.28
N HIS A 318 7.11 -4.01 5.40
CA HIS A 318 8.26 -3.16 5.74
C HIS A 318 8.87 -3.58 7.07
N GLY A 319 10.19 -3.81 7.06
CA GLY A 319 10.95 -4.24 8.24
C GLY A 319 11.21 -3.15 9.29
N GLN A 320 10.95 -1.87 8.98
CA GLN A 320 11.07 -0.77 9.94
C GLN A 320 9.78 0.04 10.01
N ASN A 321 9.19 0.08 11.19
CA ASN A 321 8.00 0.87 11.50
C ASN A 321 8.17 1.51 12.89
N ILE A 322 7.63 2.71 13.09
CA ILE A 322 7.63 3.38 14.40
C ILE A 322 6.61 2.76 15.37
N TYR A 323 5.65 2.00 14.82
CA TYR A 323 4.61 1.32 15.59
C TYR A 323 5.10 -0.05 16.04
N PHE A 324 4.86 -0.38 17.30
CA PHE A 324 5.27 -1.64 17.90
C PHE A 324 4.33 -2.05 19.03
N SER A 325 4.38 -3.31 19.43
CA SER A 325 3.59 -3.82 20.54
C SER A 325 4.46 -4.69 21.43
N ARG A 326 4.30 -4.53 22.73
CA ARG A 326 5.06 -5.28 23.72
C ARG A 326 4.15 -5.77 24.85
N VAL A 327 4.53 -6.88 25.45
CA VAL A 327 3.92 -7.34 26.69
C VAL A 327 4.66 -6.67 27.85
N GLU A 328 3.93 -5.95 28.69
CA GLU A 328 4.44 -5.41 29.94
C GLU A 328 4.22 -6.41 31.07
N ARG A 329 5.09 -6.36 32.08
CA ARG A 329 5.06 -7.25 33.25
C ARG A 329 5.25 -6.45 34.51
N ARG A 330 4.31 -6.59 35.45
CA ARG A 330 4.37 -5.99 36.79
C ARG A 330 4.46 -7.08 37.86
N PRO A 331 5.51 -7.11 38.68
CA PRO A 331 5.57 -7.99 39.85
C PRO A 331 4.40 -7.74 40.81
N VAL A 332 3.93 -8.81 41.45
CA VAL A 332 2.90 -8.76 42.49
C VAL A 332 3.60 -9.06 43.82
N ALA A 333 3.51 -8.14 44.78
CA ALA A 333 4.05 -8.34 46.12
C ALA A 333 3.02 -9.09 46.98
N GLY A 334 3.31 -10.34 47.36
CA GLY A 334 2.40 -11.18 48.14
C GLY A 334 1.26 -11.77 47.31
N THR A 335 0.10 -12.00 47.94
CA THR A 335 -1.10 -12.55 47.28
C THR A 335 -1.85 -11.45 46.55
N LEU A 336 -2.24 -11.70 45.30
CA LEU A 336 -3.07 -10.77 44.53
C LEU A 336 -4.44 -10.63 45.22
N ASP A 337 -4.85 -9.39 45.53
CA ASP A 337 -6.16 -9.18 46.14
C ASP A 337 -7.30 -9.42 45.15
N ALA A 338 -8.48 -9.73 45.68
CA ALA A 338 -9.64 -10.14 44.87
C ALA A 338 -10.12 -9.02 43.93
N ASP A 339 -10.04 -7.76 44.36
CA ASP A 339 -10.50 -6.62 43.57
C ASP A 339 -9.54 -6.31 42.41
N GLN A 340 -8.22 -6.37 42.63
CA GLN A 340 -7.20 -6.28 41.60
C GLN A 340 -7.32 -7.42 40.58
N PHE A 341 -7.62 -8.64 41.06
CA PHE A 341 -7.85 -9.77 40.18
C PHE A 341 -9.11 -9.54 39.34
N ALA A 342 -10.22 -9.16 39.95
CA ALA A 342 -11.47 -8.87 39.24
C ALA A 342 -11.30 -7.76 38.20
N ALA A 343 -10.58 -6.69 38.53
CA ALA A 343 -10.28 -5.59 37.63
C ALA A 343 -9.37 -5.98 36.44
N SER A 344 -8.80 -7.18 36.44
CA SER A 344 -7.99 -7.71 35.33
C SER A 344 -8.82 -8.28 34.19
N PHE A 345 -10.14 -8.34 34.35
CA PHE A 345 -11.08 -8.83 33.34
C PHE A 345 -11.93 -7.70 32.78
N LEU A 346 -12.27 -7.81 31.49
CA LEU A 346 -13.28 -6.97 30.83
C LEU A 346 -14.42 -7.86 30.37
N VAL A 347 -15.65 -7.35 30.49
CA VAL A 347 -16.84 -7.94 29.88
C VAL A 347 -17.22 -7.11 28.65
N ARG A 348 -17.47 -7.76 27.51
CA ARG A 348 -17.84 -7.11 26.25
C ARG A 348 -18.96 -7.85 25.52
N PRO A 349 -19.88 -7.12 24.86
CA PRO A 349 -20.79 -7.73 23.91
C PRO A 349 -20.01 -8.20 22.67
N LEU A 350 -20.38 -9.37 22.15
CA LEU A 350 -19.92 -9.86 20.85
C LEU A 350 -21.00 -9.72 19.78
N ALA A 351 -22.24 -10.01 20.15
CA ALA A 351 -23.45 -9.79 19.37
C ALA A 351 -24.64 -9.65 20.33
N ASP A 352 -25.83 -9.38 19.80
CA ASP A 352 -27.04 -9.31 20.61
C ASP A 352 -27.25 -10.61 21.40
N GLY A 353 -27.28 -10.49 22.74
CA GLY A 353 -27.43 -11.62 23.66
C GLY A 353 -26.22 -12.56 23.78
N VAL A 354 -25.03 -12.21 23.26
CA VAL A 354 -23.78 -12.99 23.40
C VAL A 354 -22.64 -12.11 23.89
N PHE A 355 -21.99 -12.53 24.96
CA PHE A 355 -20.98 -11.76 25.67
C PHE A 355 -19.72 -12.58 25.89
N CYS A 356 -18.59 -11.90 26.03
CA CYS A 356 -17.36 -12.52 26.49
C CYS A 356 -16.79 -11.79 27.70
N ARG A 357 -16.02 -12.55 28.49
CA ARG A 357 -15.13 -12.01 29.51
C ARG A 357 -13.73 -12.52 29.20
N PHE A 358 -12.78 -11.62 29.12
CA PHE A 358 -11.38 -11.96 28.87
C PHE A 358 -10.43 -11.20 29.79
N PRO A 359 -9.26 -11.77 30.11
CA PRO A 359 -8.24 -11.11 30.92
C PRO A 359 -7.43 -10.13 30.07
N TRP A 360 -7.64 -8.83 30.25
CA TRP A 360 -6.74 -7.83 29.64
C TRP A 360 -5.41 -7.72 30.40
N ARG A 361 -5.41 -8.17 31.67
CA ARG A 361 -4.20 -8.48 32.44
C ARG A 361 -4.23 -9.96 32.83
N VAL A 362 -3.16 -10.70 32.54
CA VAL A 362 -3.06 -12.14 32.83
C VAL A 362 -2.06 -12.38 33.96
N CYS A 363 -2.39 -13.26 34.89
CA CYS A 363 -1.45 -13.68 35.93
C CYS A 363 -0.29 -14.48 35.32
N ALA A 364 0.92 -14.29 35.83
CA ALA A 364 2.10 -15.01 35.38
C ALA A 364 3.01 -15.38 36.55
N ASP A 365 3.80 -16.44 36.36
CA ASP A 365 4.93 -16.81 37.22
C ASP A 365 6.25 -16.77 36.43
N ALA A 366 7.32 -17.35 36.96
CA ALA A 366 8.64 -17.38 36.31
C ALA A 366 8.68 -18.21 35.00
N LYS A 367 7.71 -19.12 34.78
CA LYS A 367 7.62 -19.98 33.58
C LYS A 367 6.59 -19.50 32.57
N GLY A 368 5.97 -18.33 32.79
CA GLY A 368 4.98 -17.75 31.88
C GLY A 368 3.62 -17.49 32.52
N THR A 369 2.62 -17.27 31.68
CA THR A 369 1.23 -16.97 32.01
C THR A 369 0.47 -18.15 32.60
N LEU A 370 -0.58 -17.84 33.37
CA LEU A 370 -1.41 -18.78 34.11
C LEU A 370 -2.90 -18.55 33.81
N PRO A 371 -3.71 -19.61 33.67
CA PRO A 371 -3.31 -21.01 33.56
C PRO A 371 -2.66 -21.30 32.20
N ARG A 372 -1.85 -22.36 32.14
CA ARG A 372 -1.19 -22.77 30.90
C ARG A 372 -2.15 -23.63 30.07
N GLY A 373 -2.43 -23.18 28.85
CA GLY A 373 -3.03 -23.98 27.79
C GLY A 373 -1.99 -24.52 26.81
N THR A 374 -2.46 -25.38 25.90
CA THR A 374 -1.70 -25.85 24.75
C THR A 374 -2.43 -25.35 23.52
N PRO A 375 -1.83 -24.45 22.71
CA PRO A 375 -2.48 -24.01 21.48
C PRO A 375 -2.59 -25.19 20.51
N PRO A 376 -3.58 -25.20 19.61
CA PRO A 376 -3.65 -26.15 18.52
C PRO A 376 -2.33 -26.20 17.74
N ALA A 377 -1.88 -27.40 17.35
CA ALA A 377 -0.59 -27.59 16.68
C ALA A 377 -0.47 -26.78 15.37
N GLU A 378 -1.59 -26.55 14.70
CA GLU A 378 -1.71 -25.71 13.50
C GLU A 378 -1.49 -24.21 13.73
N PHE A 379 -1.52 -23.73 14.99
CA PHE A 379 -1.23 -22.34 15.34
C PHE A 379 0.10 -22.18 16.07
N ALA A 380 0.79 -23.29 16.36
CA ALA A 380 2.09 -23.27 17.01
C ALA A 380 3.17 -22.67 16.07
N PRO A 381 4.21 -22.01 16.63
CA PRO A 381 5.36 -21.56 15.87
C PRO A 381 5.99 -22.70 15.06
N GLY A 382 6.29 -22.45 13.79
CA GLY A 382 6.88 -23.44 12.88
C GLY A 382 5.89 -24.50 12.36
N SER A 383 4.58 -24.35 12.59
CA SER A 383 3.58 -25.21 11.97
C SER A 383 3.65 -25.15 10.44
N PRO A 384 3.33 -26.24 9.72
CA PRO A 384 3.30 -26.23 8.25
C PRO A 384 2.41 -25.10 7.73
N GLY A 385 2.90 -24.38 6.72
CA GLY A 385 2.17 -23.29 6.10
C GLY A 385 0.91 -23.76 5.36
N LEU A 386 -0.03 -22.85 5.19
CA LEU A 386 -1.20 -22.98 4.32
C LEU A 386 -1.41 -21.63 3.63
N VAL A 387 -1.42 -21.61 2.31
CA VAL A 387 -1.72 -20.39 1.54
C VAL A 387 -3.23 -20.16 1.57
N LEU A 388 -3.65 -19.08 2.23
CA LEU A 388 -5.05 -18.64 2.25
C LEU A 388 -5.34 -17.84 0.99
N SER A 389 -6.54 -18.02 0.42
CA SER A 389 -6.91 -17.44 -0.86
C SER A 389 -8.30 -16.81 -0.78
N ALA A 390 -8.48 -15.63 -1.39
CA ALA A 390 -9.79 -15.01 -1.51
C ALA A 390 -10.76 -15.78 -2.42
N ARG A 391 -10.30 -16.84 -3.11
CA ARG A 391 -11.18 -17.82 -3.76
C ARG A 391 -11.96 -18.68 -2.75
N ASN A 392 -11.56 -18.67 -1.48
CA ASN A 392 -12.31 -19.26 -0.38
C ASN A 392 -13.09 -18.17 0.38
N ARG A 393 -14.38 -18.42 0.59
CA ARG A 393 -15.30 -17.50 1.27
C ARG A 393 -14.92 -17.23 2.73
N SER A 394 -14.48 -18.23 3.49
CA SER A 394 -14.04 -18.06 4.88
C SER A 394 -12.86 -17.11 4.99
N THR A 395 -11.93 -17.15 4.01
CA THR A 395 -10.79 -16.23 3.93
C THR A 395 -11.25 -14.80 3.65
N ARG A 396 -12.23 -14.58 2.77
CA ARG A 396 -12.79 -13.25 2.54
C ARG A 396 -13.41 -12.65 3.82
N LEU A 397 -14.17 -13.45 4.55
CA LEU A 397 -14.76 -13.03 5.83
C LEU A 397 -13.68 -12.77 6.91
N ALA A 398 -12.63 -13.61 6.95
CA ALA A 398 -11.50 -13.47 7.87
C ALA A 398 -10.70 -12.19 7.60
N ASP A 399 -10.44 -11.89 6.33
CA ASP A 399 -9.74 -10.67 5.90
C ASP A 399 -10.51 -9.41 6.34
N VAL A 400 -11.84 -9.39 6.18
CA VAL A 400 -12.70 -8.31 6.70
C VAL A 400 -12.61 -8.20 8.22
N ALA A 401 -12.74 -9.31 8.95
CA ALA A 401 -12.68 -9.33 10.41
C ALA A 401 -11.32 -8.83 10.94
N LEU A 402 -10.23 -9.23 10.31
CA LEU A 402 -8.87 -8.82 10.65
C LEU A 402 -8.66 -7.33 10.39
N ALA A 403 -9.05 -6.84 9.20
CA ALA A 403 -8.93 -5.43 8.85
C ALA A 403 -9.77 -4.55 9.79
N TRP A 404 -11.04 -4.93 9.99
CA TRP A 404 -11.94 -4.20 10.87
C TRP A 404 -11.41 -4.10 12.30
N GLY A 405 -10.92 -5.21 12.86
CA GLY A 405 -10.38 -5.27 14.22
C GLY A 405 -9.13 -4.41 14.42
N VAL A 406 -8.28 -4.27 13.39
CA VAL A 406 -7.14 -3.33 13.44
C VAL A 406 -7.65 -1.90 13.59
N PHE A 407 -8.57 -1.46 12.72
CA PHE A 407 -9.05 -0.09 12.76
C PHE A 407 -9.88 0.22 14.02
N GLN A 408 -10.74 -0.72 14.44
CA GLN A 408 -11.57 -0.59 15.64
C GLN A 408 -10.75 -0.18 16.88
N HIS A 409 -9.52 -0.65 16.98
CA HIS A 409 -8.69 -0.43 18.16
C HIS A 409 -7.60 0.62 17.98
N PHE A 410 -7.09 0.79 16.76
CA PHE A 410 -5.88 1.58 16.53
C PHE A 410 -6.08 2.79 15.62
N TYR A 411 -7.23 2.94 14.94
CA TYR A 411 -7.46 4.09 14.07
C TYR A 411 -7.63 5.39 14.90
N PRO A 412 -6.78 6.42 14.69
CA PRO A 412 -6.70 7.55 15.60
C PRO A 412 -7.76 8.64 15.40
N TYR A 413 -8.63 8.52 14.37
CA TYR A 413 -9.49 9.62 13.93
C TYR A 413 -11.00 9.36 13.97
N PHE A 414 -11.53 8.26 14.53
CA PHE A 414 -13.01 8.13 14.68
C PHE A 414 -13.66 9.24 15.53
N ASP A 415 -12.91 10.10 16.22
CA ASP A 415 -13.47 11.28 16.88
C ASP A 415 -13.80 12.42 15.90
N VAL A 416 -13.23 12.40 14.69
CA VAL A 416 -13.41 13.44 13.65
C VAL A 416 -13.90 12.89 12.31
N VAL A 417 -13.93 11.56 12.15
CA VAL A 417 -14.45 10.88 10.96
C VAL A 417 -15.90 10.45 11.23
N PRO A 418 -16.87 10.91 10.42
CA PRO A 418 -18.28 10.60 10.62
C PRO A 418 -18.62 9.21 10.04
N VAL A 419 -18.36 8.15 10.82
CA VAL A 419 -18.62 6.77 10.40
C VAL A 419 -19.27 5.96 11.52
N ASP A 420 -20.27 5.15 11.14
CA ASP A 420 -20.74 4.04 11.97
C ASP A 420 -19.85 2.82 11.67
N TRP A 421 -18.82 2.64 12.50
CA TRP A 421 -17.82 1.61 12.28
C TRP A 421 -18.34 0.19 12.50
N ASP A 422 -19.35 0.00 13.34
CA ASP A 422 -20.01 -1.28 13.52
C ASP A 422 -20.85 -1.64 12.28
N ALA A 423 -21.60 -0.69 11.72
CA ALA A 423 -22.35 -0.91 10.47
C ALA A 423 -21.43 -1.17 9.26
N ALA A 424 -20.22 -0.61 9.26
CA ALA A 424 -19.21 -0.89 8.24
C ALA A 424 -18.77 -2.36 8.26
N LEU A 425 -18.65 -2.99 9.44
CA LEU A 425 -18.38 -4.42 9.56
C LEU A 425 -19.50 -5.25 8.93
N SER A 426 -20.74 -4.99 9.32
CA SER A 426 -21.92 -5.73 8.83
C SER A 426 -22.00 -5.68 7.30
N THR A 427 -21.81 -4.49 6.74
CA THR A 427 -21.85 -4.27 5.29
C THR A 427 -20.73 -5.02 4.57
N ALA A 428 -19.48 -4.90 5.05
CA ALA A 428 -18.33 -5.53 4.43
C ALA A 428 -18.40 -7.07 4.52
N LEU A 429 -18.85 -7.64 5.63
CA LEU A 429 -19.03 -9.10 5.77
C LEU A 429 -20.11 -9.63 4.81
N ALA A 430 -21.23 -8.92 4.69
CA ALA A 430 -22.31 -9.30 3.78
C ALA A 430 -21.87 -9.28 2.31
N GLN A 431 -21.11 -8.26 1.89
CA GLN A 431 -20.53 -8.17 0.54
C GLN A 431 -19.47 -9.25 0.31
N ALA A 432 -18.50 -9.39 1.23
CA ALA A 432 -17.42 -10.38 1.14
C ALA A 432 -17.94 -11.82 0.99
N ALA A 433 -19.08 -12.14 1.61
CA ALA A 433 -19.72 -13.44 1.51
C ALA A 433 -20.14 -13.81 0.08
N ILE A 434 -20.53 -12.82 -0.73
CA ILE A 434 -21.07 -12.99 -2.09
C ILE A 434 -20.10 -12.59 -3.21
N ASP A 435 -18.93 -12.06 -2.88
CA ASP A 435 -17.94 -11.66 -3.88
C ASP A 435 -17.53 -12.86 -4.76
N PRO A 436 -17.71 -12.78 -6.10
CA PRO A 436 -17.47 -13.89 -7.01
C PRO A 436 -15.99 -14.18 -7.27
N ASP A 437 -15.13 -13.19 -7.10
CA ASP A 437 -13.71 -13.26 -7.42
C ASP A 437 -12.89 -12.28 -6.55
N GLU A 438 -11.56 -12.35 -6.70
CA GLU A 438 -10.60 -11.51 -5.98
C GLU A 438 -10.73 -10.01 -6.31
N ARG A 439 -11.23 -9.65 -7.50
CA ARG A 439 -11.42 -8.25 -7.91
C ARG A 439 -12.63 -7.64 -7.22
N ALA A 440 -13.73 -8.37 -7.15
CA ALA A 440 -14.91 -7.97 -6.38
C ALA A 440 -14.55 -7.81 -4.89
N PHE A 441 -13.81 -8.78 -4.35
CA PHE A 441 -13.36 -8.72 -2.96
C PHE A 441 -12.39 -7.56 -2.66
N LEU A 442 -11.48 -7.24 -3.58
CA LEU A 442 -10.67 -6.02 -3.50
C LEU A 442 -11.55 -4.76 -3.40
N GLY A 443 -12.66 -4.74 -4.16
CA GLY A 443 -13.68 -3.70 -4.07
C GLY A 443 -14.28 -3.58 -2.67
N THR A 444 -14.75 -4.68 -2.09
CA THR A 444 -15.29 -4.74 -0.72
C THR A 444 -14.30 -4.22 0.33
N LEU A 445 -13.04 -4.65 0.27
CA LEU A 445 -12.01 -4.17 1.20
C LEU A 445 -11.72 -2.67 1.02
N ARG A 446 -11.74 -2.16 -0.22
CA ARG A 446 -11.59 -0.73 -0.50
C ARG A 446 -12.77 0.09 0.01
N GLU A 447 -13.99 -0.41 -0.07
CA GLU A 447 -15.18 0.25 0.50
C GLU A 447 -15.07 0.34 2.03
N LEU A 448 -14.64 -0.74 2.69
CA LEU A 448 -14.38 -0.74 4.14
C LEU A 448 -13.33 0.30 4.54
N VAL A 449 -12.21 0.37 3.81
CA VAL A 449 -11.13 1.33 4.09
C VAL A 449 -11.51 2.76 3.68
N ALA A 450 -12.36 2.95 2.68
CA ALA A 450 -12.86 4.26 2.27
C ALA A 450 -13.70 4.93 3.37
N ALA A 451 -14.42 4.14 4.17
CA ALA A 451 -15.19 4.62 5.31
C ALA A 451 -14.33 5.28 6.42
N LEU A 452 -13.00 5.11 6.38
CA LEU A 452 -12.08 5.80 7.28
C LEU A 452 -11.83 7.26 6.89
N HIS A 453 -12.14 7.67 5.65
CA HIS A 453 -11.81 9.01 5.15
C HIS A 453 -10.34 9.40 5.34
N ASP A 454 -9.42 8.45 5.10
CA ASP A 454 -7.99 8.61 5.31
C ASP A 454 -7.27 8.63 3.95
N GLY A 455 -6.57 9.72 3.60
CA GLY A 455 -5.86 9.79 2.32
C GLY A 455 -4.74 8.75 2.13
N HIS A 456 -4.21 8.16 3.21
CA HIS A 456 -3.29 7.01 3.15
C HIS A 456 -4.02 5.67 3.12
N GLY A 457 -5.34 5.68 3.36
CA GLY A 457 -6.24 4.54 3.33
C GLY A 457 -6.32 3.93 1.93
N ASN A 458 -5.75 2.74 1.74
CA ASN A 458 -5.90 2.01 0.49
C ASN A 458 -5.77 0.50 0.70
N VAL A 459 -6.30 -0.26 -0.25
CA VAL A 459 -6.10 -1.70 -0.36
C VAL A 459 -5.62 -2.01 -1.77
N PHE A 460 -4.58 -2.81 -1.86
CA PHE A 460 -4.08 -3.31 -3.14
C PHE A 460 -3.72 -4.80 -3.02
N ASN A 461 -3.85 -5.49 -4.14
CA ASN A 461 -3.36 -6.85 -4.32
C ASN A 461 -2.58 -6.87 -5.64
N PRO A 462 -1.26 -7.12 -5.63
CA PRO A 462 -0.46 -7.13 -6.86
C PRO A 462 -0.94 -8.14 -7.90
N ALA A 463 -1.62 -9.22 -7.48
CA ALA A 463 -2.18 -10.22 -8.38
C ALA A 463 -3.50 -9.79 -9.06
N VAL A 464 -4.12 -8.70 -8.57
CA VAL A 464 -5.39 -8.17 -9.09
C VAL A 464 -5.12 -6.84 -9.80
N VAL A 465 -4.90 -6.92 -11.12
CA VAL A 465 -4.68 -5.75 -11.98
C VAL A 465 -5.95 -5.37 -12.76
N PRO A 466 -6.17 -4.08 -13.08
CA PRO A 466 -7.24 -3.70 -13.99
C PRO A 466 -7.07 -4.43 -15.34
N MET A 467 -8.17 -4.90 -15.91
CA MET A 467 -8.13 -5.62 -17.18
C MET A 467 -7.86 -4.71 -18.38
N SER A 468 -8.33 -3.46 -18.31
CA SER A 468 -8.20 -2.47 -19.38
C SER A 468 -8.46 -1.05 -18.87
N MET A 469 -7.99 -0.05 -19.62
CA MET A 469 -8.19 1.36 -19.36
C MET A 469 -8.52 2.16 -20.63
N LEU A 470 -9.12 3.35 -20.49
CA LEU A 470 -9.19 4.32 -21.60
C LEU A 470 -7.79 4.88 -21.91
N PRO A 471 -7.41 5.08 -23.19
CA PRO A 471 -6.07 5.52 -23.59
C PRO A 471 -5.84 7.04 -23.38
N VAL A 472 -6.34 7.63 -22.30
CA VAL A 472 -6.21 9.07 -22.01
C VAL A 472 -5.74 9.31 -20.58
N ALA A 473 -4.98 10.39 -20.38
CA ALA A 473 -4.71 10.95 -19.07
C ALA A 473 -5.73 12.05 -18.76
N LEU A 474 -6.26 12.05 -17.53
CA LEU A 474 -7.33 12.95 -17.10
C LEU A 474 -6.91 13.79 -15.91
N ARG A 475 -7.46 15.00 -15.83
CA ARG A 475 -7.33 15.94 -14.70
C ARG A 475 -8.64 16.70 -14.50
N TRP A 476 -8.98 16.98 -13.25
CA TRP A 476 -10.12 17.84 -12.92
C TRP A 476 -9.78 19.32 -13.07
N ALA A 477 -10.70 20.09 -13.64
CA ALA A 477 -10.65 21.53 -13.80
C ALA A 477 -12.00 22.12 -13.37
N GLY A 478 -12.12 22.47 -12.09
CA GLY A 478 -13.43 22.61 -11.46
C GLY A 478 -14.16 21.27 -11.48
N ASP A 479 -15.36 21.26 -12.03
CA ASP A 479 -16.19 20.05 -12.20
C ASP A 479 -15.99 19.35 -13.55
N ASP A 480 -15.10 19.87 -14.40
CA ASP A 480 -14.82 19.28 -15.70
C ASP A 480 -13.67 18.25 -15.61
N LEU A 481 -13.91 17.04 -16.12
CA LEU A 481 -12.90 16.00 -16.27
C LEU A 481 -12.22 16.15 -17.64
N VAL A 482 -11.06 16.77 -17.67
CA VAL A 482 -10.38 17.23 -18.90
C VAL A 482 -9.32 16.23 -19.34
N VAL A 483 -9.24 15.96 -20.64
CA VAL A 483 -8.16 15.21 -21.29
C VAL A 483 -6.89 16.05 -21.26
N VAL A 484 -5.86 15.55 -20.59
CA VAL A 484 -4.55 16.21 -20.45
C VAL A 484 -3.40 15.43 -21.09
N GLY A 485 -3.68 14.24 -21.63
CA GLY A 485 -2.70 13.41 -22.33
C GLY A 485 -3.36 12.29 -23.11
N ARG A 486 -2.63 11.75 -24.10
CA ARG A 486 -3.15 10.79 -25.07
C ARG A 486 -2.18 9.64 -25.26
N GLY A 487 -2.70 8.41 -25.24
CA GLY A 487 -1.97 7.22 -25.67
C GLY A 487 -2.00 7.07 -27.20
N PRO A 488 -1.03 6.34 -27.80
CA PRO A 488 -0.99 6.00 -29.22
C PRO A 488 -2.32 5.50 -29.84
N GLU A 489 -3.14 4.78 -29.09
CA GLU A 489 -4.41 4.21 -29.55
C GLU A 489 -5.60 5.17 -29.39
N THR A 490 -5.36 6.40 -28.90
CA THR A 490 -6.42 7.40 -28.75
C THR A 490 -6.88 7.87 -30.14
N PRO A 491 -8.20 7.89 -30.42
CA PRO A 491 -8.72 8.44 -31.68
C PRO A 491 -8.20 9.86 -31.96
N ALA A 492 -8.03 10.18 -33.25
CA ALA A 492 -7.47 11.45 -33.71
C ALA A 492 -8.37 12.64 -33.35
N GLU A 493 -9.66 12.41 -33.19
CA GLU A 493 -10.66 13.41 -32.85
C GLU A 493 -10.59 13.83 -31.39
N VAL A 494 -10.02 13.03 -30.50
CA VAL A 494 -9.83 13.33 -29.08
C VAL A 494 -8.61 14.21 -28.93
N GLN A 495 -8.76 15.38 -28.33
CA GLN A 495 -7.69 16.36 -28.18
C GLN A 495 -7.48 16.71 -26.71
N VAL A 496 -6.26 17.12 -26.39
CA VAL A 496 -5.96 17.72 -25.09
C VAL A 496 -6.83 18.98 -24.93
N GLY A 497 -7.46 19.13 -23.77
CA GLY A 497 -8.46 20.18 -23.49
C GLY A 497 -9.91 19.75 -23.71
N ASP A 498 -10.18 18.60 -24.31
CA ASP A 498 -11.53 18.05 -24.38
C ASP A 498 -12.05 17.65 -22.99
N VAL A 499 -13.33 17.89 -22.72
CA VAL A 499 -13.97 17.48 -21.46
C VAL A 499 -14.75 16.18 -21.66
N ILE A 500 -14.49 15.18 -20.82
CA ILE A 500 -15.31 13.97 -20.75
C ILE A 500 -16.65 14.32 -20.09
N VAL A 501 -17.72 14.23 -20.85
CA VAL A 501 -19.10 14.44 -20.38
C VAL A 501 -19.69 13.12 -19.86
N SER A 502 -19.49 12.03 -20.60
CA SER A 502 -19.98 10.71 -20.20
C SER A 502 -19.13 9.57 -20.75
N ILE A 503 -19.14 8.43 -20.05
CA ILE A 503 -18.53 7.15 -20.42
C ILE A 503 -19.62 6.09 -20.34
N ASP A 504 -19.85 5.34 -21.41
CA ASP A 504 -20.82 4.24 -21.49
C ASP A 504 -22.23 4.66 -21.02
N GLY A 505 -22.65 5.87 -21.43
CA GLY A 505 -23.95 6.46 -21.07
C GLY A 505 -24.04 7.05 -19.65
N ARG A 506 -22.98 6.96 -18.85
CA ARG A 506 -22.90 7.50 -17.49
C ARG A 506 -22.18 8.83 -17.47
N SER A 507 -22.72 9.85 -16.81
CA SER A 507 -22.05 11.15 -16.69
C SER A 507 -20.72 11.04 -15.92
N ALA A 508 -19.78 11.95 -16.18
CA ALA A 508 -18.52 12.01 -15.44
C ALA A 508 -18.72 12.11 -13.92
N ALA A 509 -19.73 12.86 -13.46
CA ALA A 509 -20.12 12.93 -12.05
C ALA A 509 -20.64 11.58 -11.51
N ALA A 510 -21.41 10.83 -12.30
CA ALA A 510 -21.88 9.49 -11.90
C ALA A 510 -20.73 8.46 -11.90
N CYS A 511 -19.73 8.64 -12.76
CA CYS A 511 -18.49 7.86 -12.73
C CYS A 511 -17.67 8.18 -11.47
N GLU A 512 -17.48 9.46 -11.15
CA GLU A 512 -16.82 9.94 -9.94
C GLU A 512 -17.49 9.38 -8.68
N ALA A 513 -18.81 9.52 -8.56
CA ALA A 513 -19.58 9.05 -7.41
C ALA A 513 -19.54 7.53 -7.21
N GLU A 514 -19.29 6.74 -8.27
CA GLU A 514 -19.07 5.30 -8.11
C GLU A 514 -17.68 4.99 -7.60
N VAL A 515 -16.63 5.53 -8.23
CA VAL A 515 -15.25 5.23 -7.82
C VAL A 515 -14.94 5.81 -6.44
N ALA A 516 -15.55 6.94 -6.07
CA ALA A 516 -15.37 7.59 -4.77
C ALA A 516 -15.73 6.67 -3.60
N ARG A 517 -16.67 5.73 -3.76
CA ARG A 517 -17.04 4.76 -2.70
C ARG A 517 -15.86 3.84 -2.31
N ARG A 518 -14.88 3.70 -3.19
CA ARG A 518 -13.70 2.83 -3.03
C ARG A 518 -12.41 3.63 -2.84
N ILE A 519 -12.50 4.95 -2.68
CA ILE A 519 -11.37 5.84 -2.48
C ILE A 519 -11.45 6.39 -1.06
N SER A 520 -10.48 6.04 -0.22
CA SER A 520 -10.35 6.69 1.09
C SER A 520 -9.71 8.06 0.91
N ALA A 521 -10.39 9.09 1.39
CA ALA A 521 -9.97 10.47 1.23
C ALA A 521 -10.50 11.34 2.37
N ALA A 522 -9.64 12.18 2.91
CA ALA A 522 -9.99 13.15 3.94
C ALA A 522 -10.51 14.47 3.33
N THR A 523 -10.20 14.75 2.06
CA THR A 523 -10.60 15.97 1.35
C THR A 523 -11.05 15.64 -0.08
N GLU A 524 -11.94 16.49 -0.62
CA GLU A 524 -12.41 16.39 -2.01
C GLU A 524 -11.26 16.48 -3.03
N GLY A 525 -10.27 17.33 -2.76
CA GLY A 525 -9.10 17.49 -3.63
C GLY A 525 -8.31 16.20 -3.81
N TRP A 526 -8.05 15.48 -2.71
CA TRP A 526 -7.39 14.16 -2.76
C TRP A 526 -8.29 13.10 -3.43
N GLN A 527 -9.58 13.08 -3.09
CA GLN A 527 -10.54 12.16 -3.71
C GLN A 527 -10.56 12.32 -5.24
N ARG A 528 -10.68 13.54 -5.74
CA ARG A 528 -10.69 13.86 -7.17
C ARG A 528 -9.35 13.51 -7.84
N TRP A 529 -8.23 13.77 -7.16
CA TRP A 529 -6.91 13.35 -7.63
C TRP A 529 -6.83 11.84 -7.85
N MET A 530 -7.37 11.03 -6.94
CA MET A 530 -7.40 9.57 -7.08
C MET A 530 -8.43 9.13 -8.13
N ALA A 531 -9.62 9.74 -8.13
CA ALA A 531 -10.73 9.40 -9.02
C ALA A 531 -10.38 9.58 -10.50
N ARG A 532 -9.58 10.59 -10.87
CA ARG A 532 -9.17 10.81 -12.27
C ARG A 532 -8.45 9.60 -12.89
N SER A 533 -7.77 8.80 -12.06
CA SER A 533 -7.08 7.58 -12.46
C SER A 533 -7.99 6.37 -12.32
N ALA A 534 -8.86 6.32 -11.31
CA ALA A 534 -9.82 5.22 -11.15
C ALA A 534 -10.86 5.17 -12.27
N ILE A 535 -11.41 6.31 -12.69
CA ILE A 535 -12.45 6.40 -13.74
C ILE A 535 -12.07 5.65 -15.04
N PRO A 536 -10.90 5.90 -15.66
CA PRO A 536 -10.52 5.20 -16.88
C PRO A 536 -10.18 3.72 -16.67
N ASN A 537 -9.84 3.28 -15.44
CA ASN A 537 -9.33 1.92 -15.15
C ASN A 537 -10.38 0.96 -14.55
N ASP A 538 -11.28 1.46 -13.71
CA ASP A 538 -12.13 0.64 -12.84
C ASP A 538 -13.57 0.50 -13.36
N LEU A 539 -14.00 1.36 -14.28
CA LEU A 539 -15.38 1.40 -14.80
C LEU A 539 -15.57 0.68 -16.15
N SER A 540 -14.68 -0.26 -16.49
CA SER A 540 -14.68 -0.91 -17.81
C SER A 540 -15.89 -1.80 -18.04
N THR A 541 -16.87 -1.30 -18.80
CA THR A 541 -18.04 -2.06 -19.31
C THR A 541 -18.01 -2.13 -20.83
N GLY A 542 -17.71 -3.30 -21.39
CA GLY A 542 -17.65 -3.49 -22.85
C GLY A 542 -16.43 -2.84 -23.53
N ASP A 543 -16.20 -3.19 -24.80
CA ASP A 543 -15.13 -2.66 -25.66
C ASP A 543 -15.64 -2.58 -27.11
N PRO A 544 -15.59 -1.41 -27.79
CA PRO A 544 -15.09 -0.12 -27.32
C PRO A 544 -16.01 0.56 -26.29
N ALA A 545 -15.46 1.50 -25.53
CA ALA A 545 -16.23 2.41 -24.68
C ALA A 545 -16.92 3.48 -25.53
N LEU A 546 -18.13 3.91 -25.17
CA LEU A 546 -18.81 5.04 -25.80
C LEU A 546 -18.61 6.31 -24.98
N ILE A 547 -17.87 7.28 -25.53
CA ILE A 547 -17.53 8.53 -24.84
C ILE A 547 -18.28 9.71 -25.47
N ALA A 548 -18.81 10.61 -24.64
CA ALA A 548 -19.23 11.93 -25.08
C ALA A 548 -18.21 12.98 -24.63
N LEU A 549 -17.71 13.77 -25.56
CA LEU A 549 -16.69 14.80 -25.34
C LEU A 549 -17.26 16.17 -25.65
N ARG A 550 -17.09 17.12 -24.73
CA ARG A 550 -17.32 18.54 -25.00
C ARG A 550 -16.01 19.17 -25.45
N LYS A 551 -16.04 19.73 -26.66
CA LYS A 551 -14.92 20.42 -27.31
C LYS A 551 -14.76 21.84 -26.75
N PRO A 552 -13.58 22.49 -26.94
CA PRO A 552 -13.38 23.88 -26.53
C PRO A 552 -14.36 24.89 -27.17
N ASP A 553 -14.92 24.58 -28.34
CA ASP A 553 -15.96 25.38 -29.01
C ASP A 553 -17.36 25.20 -28.40
N GLY A 554 -17.51 24.37 -27.35
CA GLY A 554 -18.75 24.06 -26.67
C GLY A 554 -19.56 22.90 -27.28
N ARG A 555 -19.21 22.42 -28.47
CA ARG A 555 -19.90 21.31 -29.14
C ARG A 555 -19.64 20.00 -28.42
N THR A 556 -20.67 19.16 -28.29
CA THR A 556 -20.54 17.80 -27.77
C THR A 556 -20.49 16.78 -28.92
N VAL A 557 -19.54 15.86 -28.87
CA VAL A 557 -19.34 14.80 -29.88
C VAL A 557 -19.30 13.45 -29.17
N GLY A 558 -20.14 12.50 -29.63
CA GLY A 558 -20.08 11.11 -29.20
C GLY A 558 -19.18 10.27 -30.12
N MET A 559 -18.36 9.39 -29.55
CA MET A 559 -17.50 8.49 -30.34
C MET A 559 -17.13 7.22 -29.57
N PRO A 560 -16.82 6.12 -30.28
CA PRO A 560 -16.18 4.96 -29.67
C PRO A 560 -14.72 5.29 -29.29
N MET A 561 -14.28 4.79 -28.15
CA MET A 561 -12.90 4.85 -27.67
C MET A 561 -12.44 3.43 -27.30
N PRO A 562 -11.33 2.93 -27.87
CA PRO A 562 -10.85 1.59 -27.55
C PRO A 562 -10.42 1.52 -26.09
N ARG A 563 -10.50 0.34 -25.48
CA ARG A 563 -9.87 0.08 -24.18
C ARG A 563 -8.54 -0.65 -24.38
N ILE A 564 -7.50 -0.19 -23.71
CA ILE A 564 -6.13 -0.72 -23.82
C ILE A 564 -5.71 -1.42 -22.52
N GLN A 565 -4.66 -2.23 -22.57
CA GLN A 565 -4.04 -2.72 -21.34
C GLN A 565 -3.53 -1.54 -20.47
N PRO A 566 -3.65 -1.61 -19.13
CA PRO A 566 -3.22 -0.51 -18.28
C PRO A 566 -1.75 -0.17 -18.46
N ARG A 567 -1.46 1.11 -18.71
CA ARG A 567 -0.11 1.66 -18.82
C ARG A 567 -0.07 3.14 -18.49
N PRO A 568 1.08 3.68 -18.06
CA PRO A 568 1.21 5.12 -17.84
C PRO A 568 0.95 5.93 -19.10
N ILE A 569 0.16 6.99 -18.97
CA ILE A 569 -0.04 8.02 -20.00
C ILE A 569 0.32 9.36 -19.37
N ALA A 570 1.27 10.06 -19.99
CA ALA A 570 1.78 11.32 -19.46
C ALA A 570 0.75 12.44 -19.57
N ASP A 571 0.69 13.31 -18.56
CA ASP A 571 0.05 14.62 -18.68
C ASP A 571 0.98 15.52 -19.52
N THR A 572 0.51 15.91 -20.71
CA THR A 572 1.26 16.75 -21.65
C THR A 572 1.02 18.24 -21.43
N THR A 573 0.13 18.62 -20.50
CA THR A 573 -0.16 20.02 -20.14
C THR A 573 0.59 20.50 -18.91
N ALA A 574 1.28 19.61 -18.21
CA ALA A 574 1.97 19.87 -16.95
C ALA A 574 3.47 20.14 -17.12
N THR A 575 3.90 20.86 -18.17
CA THR A 575 5.31 21.24 -18.32
C THR A 575 5.66 22.30 -17.28
N ARG A 576 6.22 21.85 -16.16
CA ARG A 576 6.77 22.73 -15.12
C ARG A 576 8.05 23.40 -15.65
N PRO A 577 8.29 24.69 -15.36
CA PRO A 577 9.57 25.33 -15.64
C PRO A 577 10.73 24.60 -14.95
N GLU A 578 11.95 24.78 -15.45
CA GLU A 578 13.15 24.24 -14.80
C GLU A 578 13.45 24.96 -13.49
N ASN A 579 14.12 24.27 -12.57
CA ASN A 579 14.54 24.89 -11.31
C ASN A 579 15.55 26.02 -11.56
N GLY A 580 15.26 27.20 -11.03
CA GLY A 580 16.04 28.42 -11.28
C GLY A 580 15.59 29.24 -12.49
N ALA A 581 14.55 28.81 -13.21
CA ALA A 581 14.01 29.56 -14.34
C ALA A 581 13.39 30.90 -13.89
N THR A 582 13.64 31.94 -14.67
CA THR A 582 13.03 33.27 -14.47
C THR A 582 11.62 33.28 -15.10
N LEU A 583 10.59 33.51 -14.28
CA LEU A 583 9.19 33.60 -14.74
C LEU A 583 8.81 35.00 -15.22
N ALA A 584 9.39 36.01 -14.58
CA ALA A 584 9.23 37.43 -14.87
C ALA A 584 10.46 38.17 -14.28
N PRO A 585 10.71 39.46 -14.61
CA PRO A 585 11.85 40.19 -14.05
C PRO A 585 11.91 40.07 -12.53
N GLY A 586 12.99 39.46 -12.02
CA GLY A 586 13.21 39.26 -10.58
C GLY A 586 12.38 38.15 -9.92
N ILE A 587 11.57 37.38 -10.66
CA ILE A 587 10.77 36.27 -10.14
C ILE A 587 11.34 34.93 -10.63
N VAL A 588 11.69 34.04 -9.70
CA VAL A 588 12.34 32.74 -9.98
C VAL A 588 11.44 31.57 -9.56
N TYR A 589 11.48 30.48 -10.32
CA TYR A 589 10.73 29.27 -10.07
C TYR A 589 11.59 28.13 -9.49
N PHE A 590 11.00 27.35 -8.59
CA PHE A 590 11.58 26.10 -8.11
C PHE A 590 10.51 25.02 -7.87
N ASN A 591 10.58 23.91 -8.61
CA ASN A 591 9.77 22.73 -8.42
C ASN A 591 10.31 21.88 -7.26
N LEU A 592 9.47 21.63 -6.24
CA LEU A 592 9.85 20.82 -5.08
C LEU A 592 9.59 19.32 -5.28
N ASP A 593 8.87 18.94 -6.34
CA ASP A 593 8.52 17.54 -6.63
C ASP A 593 9.77 16.69 -6.88
N ALA A 594 9.97 15.71 -6.01
CA ALA A 594 11.16 14.86 -5.93
C ALA A 594 12.53 15.60 -5.87
N ALA A 595 12.55 16.93 -5.73
CA ALA A 595 13.78 17.73 -5.77
C ALA A 595 14.72 17.43 -4.58
N ASP A 596 15.98 17.17 -4.87
CA ASP A 596 17.00 16.88 -3.87
C ASP A 596 17.86 18.10 -3.53
N SER A 597 18.77 17.92 -2.59
CA SER A 597 19.70 18.96 -2.13
C SER A 597 20.60 19.49 -3.26
N ALA A 598 20.92 18.65 -4.25
CA ALA A 598 21.76 19.05 -5.38
C ALA A 598 21.00 20.00 -6.32
N ALA A 599 19.73 19.69 -6.61
CA ALA A 599 18.86 20.57 -7.37
C ALA A 599 18.69 21.94 -6.69
N LEU A 600 18.53 21.96 -5.36
CA LEU A 600 18.47 23.21 -4.59
C LEU A 600 19.78 23.99 -4.65
N ALA A 601 20.92 23.32 -4.40
CA ALA A 601 22.23 23.96 -4.45
C ALA A 601 22.52 24.57 -5.83
N SER A 602 22.11 23.89 -6.91
CA SER A 602 22.28 24.39 -8.28
C SER A 602 21.42 25.63 -8.57
N ALA A 603 20.20 25.70 -8.04
CA ALA A 603 19.32 26.86 -8.22
C ALA A 603 19.60 28.01 -7.24
N MET A 604 20.30 27.75 -6.14
CA MET A 604 20.53 28.70 -5.05
C MET A 604 21.05 30.08 -5.52
N PRO A 605 22.02 30.18 -6.44
CA PRO A 605 22.47 31.49 -6.91
C PRO A 605 21.38 32.33 -7.60
N ALA A 606 20.42 31.69 -8.27
CA ALA A 606 19.28 32.39 -8.87
C ALA A 606 18.27 32.80 -7.78
N LEU A 607 18.00 31.90 -6.83
CA LEU A 607 17.09 32.13 -5.71
C LEU A 607 17.56 33.27 -4.80
N GLU A 608 18.85 33.35 -4.49
CA GLU A 608 19.43 34.43 -3.66
C GLU A 608 19.29 35.82 -4.30
N ARG A 609 19.30 35.91 -5.63
CA ARG A 609 19.18 37.18 -6.37
C ARG A 609 17.74 37.55 -6.68
N ALA A 610 16.79 36.64 -6.44
CA ALA A 610 15.40 36.85 -6.75
C ALA A 610 14.79 37.90 -5.80
N SER A 611 13.84 38.67 -6.33
CA SER A 611 12.95 39.51 -5.53
C SER A 611 11.65 38.79 -5.18
N GLY A 612 11.25 37.80 -6.00
CA GLY A 612 10.14 36.90 -5.75
C GLY A 612 10.49 35.46 -6.12
N ILE A 613 10.00 34.48 -5.36
CA ILE A 613 10.22 33.05 -5.60
C ILE A 613 8.89 32.30 -5.60
N VAL A 614 8.68 31.45 -6.60
CA VAL A 614 7.57 30.48 -6.63
C VAL A 614 8.12 29.08 -6.34
N PHE A 615 7.70 28.49 -5.22
CA PHE A 615 7.93 27.08 -4.90
C PHE A 615 6.72 26.24 -5.28
N ASP A 616 6.85 25.31 -6.22
CA ASP A 616 5.76 24.42 -6.62
C ASP A 616 5.75 23.11 -5.81
N LEU A 617 4.75 22.96 -4.93
CA LEU A 617 4.50 21.78 -4.11
C LEU A 617 3.23 21.02 -4.56
N ARG A 618 2.78 21.19 -5.80
CA ARG A 618 1.70 20.38 -6.40
C ARG A 618 2.19 18.95 -6.75
N GLY A 619 3.33 18.51 -6.23
CA GLY A 619 3.91 17.17 -6.38
C GLY A 619 4.38 16.64 -5.03
N TYR A 620 5.00 15.45 -4.99
CA TYR A 620 5.46 14.90 -3.71
C TYR A 620 6.89 15.34 -3.43
N PRO A 621 7.15 16.10 -2.34
CA PRO A 621 8.42 16.78 -2.20
C PRO A 621 9.61 15.84 -2.01
N GLY A 622 10.74 16.26 -2.58
CA GLY A 622 12.05 15.70 -2.29
C GLY A 622 12.69 16.27 -1.01
N GLN A 623 13.98 15.98 -0.79
CA GLN A 623 14.70 16.45 0.41
C GLN A 623 14.86 17.98 0.41
N ALA A 624 14.89 18.62 -0.77
CA ALA A 624 15.01 20.07 -0.90
C ALA A 624 13.94 20.85 -0.13
N ALA A 625 12.72 20.30 0.01
CA ALA A 625 11.64 21.00 0.68
C ALA A 625 11.93 21.32 2.16
N TYR A 626 12.61 20.40 2.88
CA TYR A 626 13.05 20.67 4.25
C TYR A 626 14.10 21.78 4.28
N GLU A 627 15.07 21.72 3.37
CA GLU A 627 16.15 22.72 3.29
C GLU A 627 15.64 24.10 2.89
N VAL A 628 14.67 24.19 1.97
CA VAL A 628 14.00 25.44 1.60
C VAL A 628 13.43 26.11 2.84
N VAL A 629 12.75 25.38 3.72
CA VAL A 629 12.27 25.93 4.99
C VAL A 629 13.43 26.49 5.82
N GLN A 630 14.55 25.76 5.95
CA GLN A 630 15.73 26.25 6.68
C GLN A 630 16.29 27.57 6.12
N HIS A 631 16.21 27.76 4.80
CA HIS A 631 16.63 28.98 4.13
C HIS A 631 15.62 30.14 4.28
N LEU A 632 14.38 29.87 4.72
CA LEU A 632 13.30 30.85 4.91
C LEU A 632 13.02 31.24 6.38
N ILE A 633 13.30 30.37 7.36
CA ILE A 633 13.09 30.63 8.81
C ILE A 633 14.27 31.31 9.55
N ASP A 634 14.03 32.38 10.31
CA ASP A 634 15.10 33.16 10.97
C ASP A 634 15.45 32.70 12.39
N HIS A 635 14.68 31.76 12.93
CA HIS A 635 14.87 31.12 14.23
C HIS A 635 14.54 29.62 14.13
N PRO A 636 14.99 28.77 15.07
CA PRO A 636 14.62 27.35 15.07
C PRO A 636 13.11 27.15 15.22
N VAL A 637 12.52 26.35 14.32
CA VAL A 637 11.08 26.03 14.33
C VAL A 637 10.86 24.53 14.46
N GLN A 638 9.63 24.13 14.80
CA GLN A 638 9.25 22.73 14.96
C GLN A 638 8.27 22.26 13.87
N SER A 639 8.26 20.97 13.54
CA SER A 639 7.19 20.38 12.69
C SER A 639 5.82 20.38 13.39
N ALA A 640 4.75 19.92 12.74
CA ALA A 640 3.45 19.69 13.38
C ALA A 640 3.53 18.76 14.62
N ARG A 641 2.45 18.70 15.42
CA ARG A 641 2.39 17.83 16.61
C ARG A 641 1.94 16.43 16.21
N TRP A 642 2.81 15.45 16.42
CA TRP A 642 2.52 14.04 16.14
C TRP A 642 2.18 13.31 17.43
N ASN A 643 1.16 12.45 17.38
CA ASN A 643 0.66 11.74 18.54
C ASN A 643 0.44 10.28 18.14
N VAL A 644 1.29 9.38 18.62
CA VAL A 644 1.13 7.93 18.44
C VAL A 644 0.20 7.41 19.53
N PRO A 645 -0.92 6.74 19.17
CA PRO A 645 -1.82 6.20 20.19
C PRO A 645 -1.13 5.07 20.94
N ILE A 646 -1.20 5.14 22.26
CA ILE A 646 -0.81 4.06 23.16
C ILE A 646 -2.10 3.37 23.61
N VAL A 647 -2.28 2.13 23.18
CA VAL A 647 -3.49 1.34 23.42
C VAL A 647 -3.15 0.20 24.37
N THR A 648 -3.90 0.09 25.47
CA THR A 648 -3.78 -1.02 26.45
C THR A 648 -5.09 -1.75 26.68
N LYS A 649 -6.21 -1.09 26.41
CA LYS A 649 -7.57 -1.63 26.50
C LYS A 649 -8.25 -1.60 25.13
N PRO A 650 -9.20 -2.52 24.88
CA PRO A 650 -9.98 -2.56 23.65
C PRO A 650 -10.90 -1.35 23.50
N ASP A 651 -11.54 -1.26 22.33
CA ASP A 651 -12.65 -0.34 22.05
C ASP A 651 -12.30 1.13 22.31
N ARG A 652 -11.02 1.48 22.08
CA ARG A 652 -10.49 2.84 22.22
C ARG A 652 -10.68 3.45 23.63
N GLN A 653 -10.74 2.61 24.65
CA GLN A 653 -10.84 3.06 26.03
C GLN A 653 -9.49 3.49 26.57
N ASP A 654 -9.46 4.63 27.26
CA ASP A 654 -8.27 5.16 27.95
C ASP A 654 -7.03 5.25 27.04
N ILE A 655 -7.19 5.71 25.79
CA ILE A 655 -6.06 5.90 24.88
C ILE A 655 -5.13 6.97 25.45
N GLU A 656 -3.89 6.58 25.70
CA GLU A 656 -2.78 7.49 25.97
C GLU A 656 -2.15 7.94 24.64
N TRP A 657 -1.48 9.08 24.62
CA TRP A 657 -0.82 9.59 23.41
C TRP A 657 0.65 9.85 23.69
N ALA A 658 1.51 9.22 22.90
CA ALA A 658 2.94 9.54 22.89
C ALA A 658 3.19 10.66 21.86
N GLU A 659 3.80 11.75 22.31
CA GLU A 659 4.33 12.79 21.42
C GLU A 659 5.82 12.48 21.13
N PRO A 660 6.15 11.80 20.01
CA PRO A 660 7.55 11.63 19.61
C PRO A 660 8.22 12.98 19.33
N ALA A 661 9.55 12.97 19.26
CA ALA A 661 10.32 14.17 18.92
C ALA A 661 9.85 14.75 17.57
N ARG A 662 9.43 16.01 17.62
CA ARG A 662 9.14 16.82 16.43
C ARG A 662 10.44 17.13 15.70
N TRP A 663 10.36 17.45 14.41
CA TRP A 663 11.54 17.97 13.71
C TRP A 663 11.98 19.27 14.37
N ASN A 664 13.28 19.43 14.54
CA ASN A 664 13.90 20.69 14.92
C ASN A 664 14.56 21.29 13.68
N VAL A 665 13.85 22.19 13.01
CA VAL A 665 14.29 22.83 11.76
C VAL A 665 15.07 24.08 12.14
N VAL A 666 16.37 24.09 11.87
CA VAL A 666 17.25 25.21 12.22
C VAL A 666 17.57 26.07 10.99
N PRO A 667 17.67 27.41 11.14
CA PRO A 667 18.02 28.31 10.05
C PRO A 667 19.33 27.91 9.36
N LYS A 668 19.39 28.06 8.04
CA LYS A 668 20.58 27.78 7.22
C LYS A 668 20.88 28.98 6.32
N ALA A 669 22.16 29.35 6.22
CA ALA A 669 22.63 30.35 5.27
C ALA A 669 22.87 29.72 3.88
N PRO A 670 22.67 30.47 2.78
CA PRO A 670 22.18 31.84 2.70
C PRO A 670 20.69 31.93 3.08
N ARG A 671 20.27 33.05 3.67
CA ARG A 671 18.86 33.33 3.95
C ARG A 671 18.22 33.86 2.66
N LEU A 672 17.08 33.32 2.26
CA LEU A 672 16.31 33.84 1.13
C LEU A 672 15.40 34.95 1.64
N ALA A 673 15.69 36.19 1.23
CA ALA A 673 14.96 37.39 1.66
C ALA A 673 13.85 37.83 0.67
N ALA A 674 13.68 37.07 -0.41
CA ALA A 674 12.66 37.33 -1.44
C ALA A 674 11.25 37.09 -0.89
N ASP A 675 10.25 37.73 -1.51
CA ASP A 675 8.85 37.35 -1.31
C ASP A 675 8.61 35.95 -1.88
N VAL A 676 7.83 35.13 -1.18
CA VAL A 676 7.63 33.73 -1.55
C VAL A 676 6.16 33.39 -1.75
N VAL A 677 5.89 32.62 -2.80
CA VAL A 677 4.60 31.96 -3.03
C VAL A 677 4.79 30.45 -3.15
N PHE A 678 3.95 29.68 -2.47
CA PHE A 678 3.89 28.22 -2.56
C PHE A 678 2.67 27.78 -3.36
N LEU A 679 2.86 26.92 -4.36
CA LEU A 679 1.76 26.31 -5.11
C LEU A 679 1.38 24.98 -4.46
N THR A 680 0.09 24.76 -4.20
CA THR A 680 -0.42 23.52 -3.60
C THR A 680 -1.69 23.04 -4.30
N ASP A 681 -1.95 21.74 -4.20
CA ASP A 681 -3.24 21.16 -4.53
C ASP A 681 -3.51 19.91 -3.68
N GLY A 682 -4.62 19.22 -3.97
CA GLY A 682 -5.06 18.04 -3.22
C GLY A 682 -4.06 16.89 -3.20
N ARG A 683 -3.00 16.91 -4.02
CA ARG A 683 -1.91 15.90 -4.00
C ARG A 683 -0.93 16.07 -2.86
N ALA A 684 -0.83 17.26 -2.29
CA ALA A 684 0.05 17.54 -1.18
C ALA A 684 -0.45 16.77 0.05
N ILE A 685 0.18 15.63 0.34
CA ILE A 685 -0.17 14.71 1.43
C ILE A 685 1.06 14.45 2.29
N SER A 686 0.87 14.07 3.56
CA SER A 686 1.94 13.51 4.39
C SER A 686 3.12 14.46 4.60
N TYR A 687 4.31 14.10 4.12
CA TYR A 687 5.52 14.92 4.17
C TYR A 687 5.29 16.33 3.60
N ALA A 688 4.51 16.45 2.52
CA ALA A 688 4.14 17.75 1.94
C ALA A 688 3.37 18.62 2.94
N GLU A 689 2.43 18.03 3.69
CA GLU A 689 1.65 18.75 4.71
C GLU A 689 2.47 19.08 5.95
N SER A 690 3.51 18.30 6.25
CA SER A 690 4.45 18.65 7.33
C SER A 690 5.29 19.88 6.99
N ILE A 691 5.69 20.03 5.72
CA ILE A 691 6.35 21.24 5.21
C ILE A 691 5.35 22.41 5.19
N MET A 692 4.17 22.22 4.60
CA MET A 692 3.16 23.28 4.50
C MET A 692 2.60 23.72 5.86
N GLY A 693 2.57 22.84 6.86
CA GLY A 693 2.21 23.22 8.22
C GLY A 693 3.18 24.23 8.84
N ILE A 694 4.48 24.10 8.56
CA ILE A 694 5.48 25.10 8.97
C ILE A 694 5.27 26.39 8.18
N VAL A 695 5.07 26.30 6.86
CA VAL A 695 4.80 27.47 6.01
C VAL A 695 3.57 28.25 6.48
N GLU A 696 2.47 27.56 6.80
CA GLU A 696 1.23 28.14 7.32
C GLU A 696 1.45 28.81 8.68
N HIS A 697 2.13 28.12 9.61
CA HIS A 697 2.32 28.59 10.99
C HIS A 697 3.29 29.78 11.09
N GLU A 698 4.39 29.74 10.35
CA GLU A 698 5.45 30.76 10.36
C GLU A 698 5.19 31.88 9.33
N HIS A 699 4.09 31.81 8.60
CA HIS A 699 3.72 32.78 7.56
C HIS A 699 4.82 33.01 6.50
N LEU A 700 5.48 31.93 6.05
CA LEU A 700 6.68 32.01 5.18
C LEU A 700 6.38 32.43 3.73
N GLY A 701 5.12 32.58 3.35
CA GLY A 701 4.71 33.00 2.01
C GLY A 701 3.24 32.75 1.75
N ALA A 702 2.71 33.35 0.68
CA ALA A 702 1.34 33.09 0.27
C ALA A 702 1.22 31.66 -0.29
N ILE A 703 0.08 31.01 -0.02
CA ILE A 703 -0.25 29.67 -0.52
C ILE A 703 -1.33 29.81 -1.59
N VAL A 704 -1.04 29.35 -2.81
CA VAL A 704 -1.90 29.50 -3.99
C VAL A 704 -2.28 28.13 -4.54
N GLY A 705 -3.54 27.97 -4.95
CA GLY A 705 -4.06 26.74 -5.55
C GLY A 705 -5.22 26.15 -4.77
N ASN A 706 -5.13 24.89 -4.35
CA ASN A 706 -6.21 24.20 -3.65
C ASN A 706 -5.74 23.57 -2.33
N THR A 707 -6.68 23.29 -1.43
CA THR A 707 -6.41 22.65 -0.14
C THR A 707 -5.64 21.34 -0.32
N THR A 708 -4.70 21.09 0.59
CA THR A 708 -3.91 19.86 0.65
C THR A 708 -4.79 18.64 1.00
N ALA A 709 -4.21 17.43 0.99
CA ALA A 709 -4.97 16.19 1.14
C ALA A 709 -5.69 16.03 2.49
N GLY A 710 -5.27 16.76 3.53
CA GLY A 710 -5.82 16.65 4.89
C GLY A 710 -5.44 15.33 5.56
N THR A 711 -4.29 14.75 5.24
CA THR A 711 -3.83 13.46 5.74
C THR A 711 -2.32 13.45 5.97
N ASN A 712 -1.93 13.71 7.21
CA ASN A 712 -0.54 13.71 7.65
C ASN A 712 -0.31 12.62 8.70
N GLY A 713 0.93 12.14 8.80
CA GLY A 713 1.37 11.10 9.73
C GLY A 713 1.96 9.87 9.04
N ASN A 714 2.67 9.05 9.81
CA ASN A 714 3.30 7.84 9.28
C ASN A 714 2.26 6.76 8.95
N VAL A 715 2.41 6.16 7.77
CA VAL A 715 1.62 5.02 7.33
C VAL A 715 1.93 3.78 8.19
N ASN A 716 0.91 2.96 8.50
CA ASN A 716 1.05 1.70 9.21
C ASN A 716 0.53 0.51 8.36
N PRO A 717 1.32 -0.04 7.43
CA PRO A 717 0.81 -1.06 6.53
C PRO A 717 0.69 -2.43 7.19
N PHE A 718 -0.24 -3.24 6.70
CA PHE A 718 -0.33 -4.66 7.06
C PHE A 718 -0.87 -5.52 5.93
N GLN A 719 -0.54 -6.80 5.97
CA GLN A 719 -0.98 -7.82 5.03
C GLN A 719 -2.17 -8.60 5.57
N LEU A 720 -3.08 -8.95 4.68
CA LEU A 720 -4.18 -9.86 4.91
C LEU A 720 -3.88 -11.20 4.22
N PRO A 721 -4.37 -12.32 4.79
CA PRO A 721 -4.15 -13.68 4.29
C PRO A 721 -4.32 -13.90 2.80
N GLY A 722 -5.30 -13.26 2.14
CA GLY A 722 -5.54 -13.40 0.70
C GLY A 722 -4.54 -12.66 -0.22
N GLY A 723 -3.41 -12.17 0.31
CA GLY A 723 -2.41 -11.40 -0.44
C GLY A 723 -2.74 -9.91 -0.61
N TYR A 724 -3.74 -9.41 0.11
CA TYR A 724 -4.10 -8.00 0.12
C TYR A 724 -3.21 -7.24 1.09
N THR A 725 -2.76 -6.06 0.69
CA THR A 725 -2.04 -5.14 1.56
C THR A 725 -2.89 -3.91 1.81
N VAL A 726 -3.02 -3.55 3.08
CA VAL A 726 -3.76 -2.39 3.56
C VAL A 726 -2.78 -1.33 4.03
N THR A 727 -2.99 -0.08 3.61
CA THR A 727 -2.26 1.10 4.11
C THR A 727 -3.22 2.07 4.77
N TRP A 728 -2.77 2.78 5.79
CA TRP A 728 -3.55 3.77 6.55
C TRP A 728 -2.64 4.60 7.47
N THR A 729 -3.14 5.70 8.03
CA THR A 729 -2.41 6.60 8.93
C THR A 729 -2.43 6.11 10.38
N GLY A 730 -1.27 5.67 10.91
CA GLY A 730 -1.18 5.08 12.25
C GLY A 730 -1.08 6.05 13.44
N MET A 731 -1.08 7.36 13.18
CA MET A 731 -0.90 8.40 14.22
C MET A 731 -1.85 9.57 14.03
N LYS A 732 -2.08 10.33 15.10
CA LYS A 732 -2.83 11.59 15.09
C LYS A 732 -1.89 12.77 14.90
N VAL A 733 -2.12 13.56 13.86
CA VAL A 733 -1.38 14.81 13.62
C VAL A 733 -2.30 15.98 13.88
N LEU A 734 -1.85 16.89 14.74
CA LEU A 734 -2.48 18.19 14.99
C LEU A 734 -1.64 19.28 14.34
N LYS A 735 -2.28 20.39 13.99
CA LYS A 735 -1.59 21.61 13.56
C LYS A 735 -0.69 22.14 14.68
N HIS A 736 0.18 23.09 14.37
CA HIS A 736 1.12 23.69 15.31
C HIS A 736 0.44 24.32 16.53
N ASP A 737 -0.75 24.90 16.34
CA ASP A 737 -1.59 25.48 17.39
C ASP A 737 -2.40 24.43 18.19
N GLY A 738 -2.30 23.14 17.83
CA GLY A 738 -3.06 22.05 18.43
C GLY A 738 -4.44 21.80 17.82
N SER A 739 -4.85 22.56 16.81
CA SER A 739 -6.11 22.34 16.09
C SER A 739 -6.06 21.13 15.15
N GLN A 740 -7.22 20.71 14.66
CA GLN A 740 -7.38 19.55 13.78
C GLN A 740 -6.72 19.76 12.41
N HIS A 741 -5.88 18.80 11.99
CA HIS A 741 -5.34 18.74 10.62
C HIS A 741 -6.11 17.75 9.74
N HIS A 742 -6.40 16.55 10.25
CA HIS A 742 -7.04 15.48 9.49
C HIS A 742 -8.43 15.90 8.99
N GLY A 743 -8.71 15.70 7.70
CA GLY A 743 -9.96 16.15 7.06
C GLY A 743 -10.04 17.65 6.74
N ILE A 744 -9.08 18.46 7.21
CA ILE A 744 -9.03 19.91 6.98
C ILE A 744 -7.90 20.28 6.02
N GLY A 745 -6.69 19.77 6.29
CA GLY A 745 -5.48 20.12 5.56
C GLY A 745 -5.00 21.55 5.79
N ILE A 746 -4.14 22.01 4.88
CA ILE A 746 -3.63 23.38 4.79
C ILE A 746 -4.43 24.09 3.70
N ALA A 747 -5.14 25.14 4.09
CA ALA A 747 -5.96 25.91 3.17
C ALA A 747 -5.08 26.89 2.38
N PRO A 748 -5.34 27.11 1.08
CA PRO A 748 -4.64 28.14 0.34
C PRO A 748 -5.08 29.52 0.83
N THR A 749 -4.13 30.46 0.93
CA THR A 749 -4.43 31.88 1.15
C THR A 749 -5.18 32.48 -0.04
N THR A 750 -4.90 32.01 -1.26
CA THR A 750 -5.61 32.38 -2.49
C THR A 750 -6.01 31.10 -3.23
N ARG A 751 -7.32 30.80 -3.22
CA ARG A 751 -7.84 29.63 -3.93
C ARG A 751 -7.85 29.88 -5.43
N VAL A 752 -7.22 29.01 -6.19
CA VAL A 752 -7.21 29.03 -7.66
C VAL A 752 -7.51 27.63 -8.17
N VAL A 753 -8.55 27.52 -9.01
CA VAL A 753 -8.96 26.26 -9.61
C VAL A 753 -8.80 26.39 -11.12
N PRO A 754 -7.99 25.52 -11.78
CA PRO A 754 -7.83 25.55 -13.22
C PRO A 754 -9.17 25.38 -13.97
N THR A 755 -9.28 26.03 -15.12
CA THR A 755 -10.42 25.94 -16.03
C THR A 755 -10.12 25.04 -17.21
N ALA A 756 -11.14 24.37 -17.77
CA ALA A 756 -10.98 23.56 -18.98
C ALA A 756 -10.44 24.39 -20.16
N ALA A 757 -10.88 25.65 -20.28
CA ALA A 757 -10.39 26.58 -21.29
C ALA A 757 -8.90 26.94 -21.08
N GLY A 758 -8.48 27.17 -19.84
CA GLY A 758 -7.07 27.40 -19.50
C GLY A 758 -6.19 26.22 -19.87
N ILE A 759 -6.62 25.00 -19.54
CA ILE A 759 -5.93 23.75 -19.92
C ILE A 759 -5.85 23.61 -21.44
N ALA A 760 -6.95 23.84 -22.16
CA ALA A 760 -6.97 23.78 -23.62
C ALA A 760 -6.04 24.82 -24.27
N ALA A 761 -5.85 25.96 -23.62
CA ALA A 761 -4.94 27.02 -24.05
C ALA A 761 -3.48 26.80 -23.60
N GLY A 762 -3.18 25.72 -22.88
CA GLY A 762 -1.82 25.44 -22.36
C GLY A 762 -1.38 26.34 -21.21
N ARG A 763 -2.33 26.97 -20.51
CA ARG A 763 -2.06 27.87 -19.38
C ARG A 763 -1.95 27.12 -18.06
N ASP A 764 -1.10 27.63 -17.17
CA ASP A 764 -1.06 27.24 -15.76
C ASP A 764 -1.58 28.41 -14.91
N GLU A 765 -2.91 28.49 -14.78
CA GLU A 765 -3.59 29.60 -14.10
C GLU A 765 -3.19 29.73 -12.62
N VAL A 766 -2.73 28.64 -11.99
CA VAL A 766 -2.23 28.65 -10.60
C VAL A 766 -0.85 29.30 -10.53
N LEU A 767 0.04 28.96 -11.47
CA LEU A 767 1.36 29.59 -11.60
C LEU A 767 1.26 31.07 -12.01
N GLU A 768 0.36 31.39 -12.96
CA GLU A 768 0.08 32.75 -13.38
C GLU A 768 -0.36 33.62 -12.20
N GLN A 769 -1.28 33.13 -11.36
CA GLN A 769 -1.73 33.87 -10.18
C GLN A 769 -0.59 34.11 -9.17
N ALA A 770 0.32 33.15 -9.00
CA ALA A 770 1.48 33.32 -8.12
C ALA A 770 2.42 34.43 -8.61
N VAL A 771 2.66 34.49 -9.93
CA VAL A 771 3.47 35.55 -10.54
C VAL A 771 2.80 36.92 -10.35
N GLU A 772 1.47 37.02 -10.50
CA GLU A 772 0.76 38.28 -10.31
C GLU A 772 0.79 38.76 -8.85
N ILE A 773 0.69 37.86 -7.87
CA ILE A 773 0.85 38.21 -6.45
C ILE A 773 2.24 38.80 -6.18
N LEU A 774 3.29 38.16 -6.68
CA LEU A 774 4.67 38.63 -6.48
C LEU A 774 4.93 39.97 -7.17
N LYS A 775 4.37 40.20 -8.38
CA LYS A 775 4.45 41.51 -9.05
C LYS A 775 3.74 42.60 -8.25
N ALA A 776 2.58 42.29 -7.67
CA ALA A 776 1.83 43.25 -6.86
C ALA A 776 2.59 43.62 -5.58
N ASN A 777 3.24 42.65 -4.93
CA ASN A 777 4.08 42.92 -3.76
C ASN A 777 5.28 43.80 -4.11
N ALA A 778 5.97 43.53 -5.22
CA ALA A 778 7.09 44.34 -5.68
C ALA A 778 6.70 45.79 -6.07
N ALA A 779 5.42 46.03 -6.38
CA ALA A 779 4.87 47.35 -6.68
C ALA A 779 4.30 48.08 -5.46
N ALA A 780 4.19 47.40 -4.30
CA ALA A 780 3.74 48.02 -3.06
C ALA A 780 4.86 48.91 -2.48
N PRO A 781 4.55 50.15 -2.04
CA PRO A 781 5.53 51.15 -1.64
C PRO A 781 6.24 50.86 -0.31
#